data_AF-A0A7W4PE96-F1
#
_entry.id   AF-A0A7W4PE96-F1
#
_cell.length_a   1.000
_cell.length_b   1.000
_cell.length_c   1.000
_cell.angle_alpha   90.00
_cell.angle_beta   90.00
_cell.angle_gamma   90.00
#
_symmetry.space_group_name_H-M   'P 1'
#
loop_
_entity.id
_entity.type
_entity.pdbx_description
1 polymer ?
#
loop_
_entity_poly.entity_id
_entity_poly.type
_entity_poly.pdbx_seq_one_letter_code
_entity_poly.pdbx_strand_id
1 'polypeptide(L)'
;MAPAAVAQDVMQGAPPDSAAQAMLLPAPFPPPVAAVAPFGAALPPPAVYLARLPAGPAVAVPSADQQDLRPPSIALDGLFAAIGAAHVFDDAKTVADAIPDEAPDALLADYAAQKARPGFVLKDFVAQHFSVAPRRTVSYRRRPNEGVRDYITGMWEVLSRPPDTLVAHSSLLPLPYTYVVPGGRFSEMYYWDSYFTMIGLYEDGRIDLMRSMVRDIASLIDRYGHMPNGNRTYYLSRSEPPFFALMIDLLAMHDGQVAYTTFLPQLQREYDYWMDGAAQTAPGGAYRHVVRLPDGTVMNRHWDDLSTPRDESSPQDIATAAATNRPAAEVYRDLRAGGETGWDFSSRWLADGHTLSTIHTTDLLPIELNCLIAHLEQTLSHAYALSGNTALSARYAHEATARIDAIRRLLWDGKQGAFFDYDWKKGALSPVLSGATVMPLFLQMATPDQAKAVAATLRARLLKIGGLATTDRVSGQQWDAPNGWAPTQWMAIKGLNQYGIDDLAQEIAARWMGRVIGTYEKSGVLLEKYDVVNPVISPTGGKGGGEYPMQVGFGWTNGTLLGLMNRYPQDTRVVLDRNPRADQPAAQPLPPFNAYDVKGPVVDPAPVPQAQVPPAPLRPSSPEVAAPAVSPPAAPAPASGSADAAQPVQGHDGDGQKDGGPGLVHGPGPGGHDQQQGGDPQRVLDQHGPAQ
;
A
#
# COMPACT_ATOMS: atom_id res chain seq x y z
N MET A 1 30.33 67.30 -58.29
CA MET A 1 31.07 66.12 -57.81
C MET A 1 31.23 65.15 -58.96
N ALA A 2 32.29 64.32 -58.96
CA ALA A 2 32.73 63.51 -60.10
C ALA A 2 32.49 61.99 -59.84
N PRO A 3 32.72 61.06 -60.79
CA PRO A 3 31.56 60.41 -61.43
C PRO A 3 31.70 58.88 -61.68
N ALA A 4 30.68 58.32 -62.37
CA ALA A 4 30.74 57.13 -63.26
C ALA A 4 30.95 55.73 -62.63
N ALA A 5 30.78 54.59 -63.34
CA ALA A 5 29.78 54.15 -64.36
C ALA A 5 30.05 52.66 -64.75
N VAL A 6 29.15 52.02 -65.53
CA VAL A 6 29.35 50.77 -66.34
C VAL A 6 29.54 49.46 -65.52
N ALA A 7 28.60 48.49 -65.56
CA ALA A 7 28.37 47.37 -66.52
C ALA A 7 29.40 46.20 -66.42
N GLN A 8 28.95 44.96 -66.14
CA GLN A 8 28.60 43.85 -67.07
C GLN A 8 29.77 43.02 -67.63
N ASP A 9 29.90 41.76 -67.15
CA ASP A 9 30.26 40.50 -67.86
C ASP A 9 30.39 39.38 -66.78
N VAL A 10 30.05 38.09 -66.91
CA VAL A 10 29.75 37.13 -68.01
C VAL A 10 30.97 36.39 -68.58
N MET A 11 30.79 35.10 -68.92
CA MET A 11 31.78 34.10 -69.42
C MET A 11 32.74 33.52 -68.35
N GLN A 12 33.35 32.33 -68.50
CA GLN A 12 32.91 30.97 -68.92
C GLN A 12 34.14 30.04 -68.78
N GLY A 13 33.98 28.76 -68.39
CA GLY A 13 35.09 27.78 -68.36
C GLY A 13 34.74 26.49 -67.60
N ALA A 14 35.21 25.33 -68.07
CA ALA A 14 34.79 24.00 -67.59
C ALA A 14 35.99 23.00 -67.48
N PRO A 15 35.77 21.67 -67.39
CA PRO A 15 35.89 20.87 -66.16
C PRO A 15 37.18 19.98 -66.13
N PRO A 16 37.38 19.07 -65.15
CA PRO A 16 36.86 17.70 -65.31
C PRO A 16 36.46 16.91 -64.01
N ASP A 17 35.83 15.75 -64.25
CA ASP A 17 35.87 14.45 -63.54
C ASP A 17 35.49 14.26 -62.04
N SER A 18 34.29 13.67 -61.89
CA SER A 18 33.91 12.52 -61.04
C SER A 18 34.56 12.29 -59.65
N ALA A 19 33.72 12.39 -58.62
CA ALA A 19 33.73 11.45 -57.48
C ALA A 19 32.28 11.23 -56.98
N ALA A 20 31.89 9.98 -56.73
CA ALA A 20 30.56 9.66 -56.22
C ALA A 20 30.47 9.90 -54.71
N GLN A 21 29.41 10.56 -54.24
CA GLN A 21 29.16 10.72 -52.80
C GLN A 21 28.59 9.42 -52.22
N ALA A 22 29.39 8.74 -51.39
CA ALA A 22 28.96 7.56 -50.64
C ALA A 22 28.10 7.95 -49.43
N MET A 23 27.15 7.08 -49.06
CA MET A 23 26.28 7.26 -47.90
C MET A 23 27.11 7.15 -46.60
N LEU A 24 26.93 8.11 -45.68
CA LEU A 24 27.59 8.09 -44.37
C LEU A 24 26.84 7.16 -43.40
N LEU A 25 27.53 6.09 -42.99
CA LEU A 25 27.14 5.26 -41.84
C LEU A 25 27.70 5.85 -40.53
N PRO A 26 27.06 5.64 -39.38
CA PRO A 26 27.57 6.07 -38.07
C PRO A 26 28.83 5.28 -37.66
N ALA A 27 29.70 5.93 -36.87
CA ALA A 27 31.03 5.43 -36.51
C ALA A 27 31.03 4.38 -35.37
N PRO A 28 32.04 3.49 -35.30
CA PRO A 28 32.15 2.45 -34.28
C PRO A 28 32.70 2.95 -32.92
N PHE A 29 32.50 2.13 -31.88
CA PHE A 29 32.96 2.35 -30.50
C PHE A 29 34.50 2.35 -30.35
N PRO A 30 35.06 3.04 -29.33
CA PRO A 30 36.50 3.04 -29.04
C PRO A 30 37.00 1.73 -28.39
N PRO A 31 38.30 1.39 -28.53
CA PRO A 31 38.91 0.17 -27.99
C PRO A 31 39.25 0.27 -26.49
N PRO A 32 39.47 -0.88 -25.80
CA PRO A 32 39.83 -0.92 -24.37
C PRO A 32 41.29 -0.52 -24.10
N VAL A 33 41.53 -0.04 -22.88
CA VAL A 33 42.87 0.38 -22.39
C VAL A 33 43.72 -0.85 -22.01
N ALA A 34 45.03 -0.79 -22.29
CA ALA A 34 45.97 -1.88 -22.08
C ALA A 34 46.43 -2.06 -20.62
N ALA A 35 47.03 -3.23 -20.33
CA ALA A 35 47.27 -3.72 -18.98
C ALA A 35 48.50 -3.14 -18.24
N VAL A 36 48.45 -3.25 -16.91
CA VAL A 36 49.61 -3.23 -16.00
C VAL A 36 49.68 -4.59 -15.30
N ALA A 37 50.88 -5.08 -14.99
CA ALA A 37 51.14 -6.43 -14.47
C ALA A 37 52.27 -6.40 -13.41
N PRO A 38 52.60 -7.51 -12.74
CA PRO A 38 51.68 -8.31 -11.92
C PRO A 38 52.27 -8.64 -10.53
N PHE A 39 51.44 -8.95 -9.51
CA PHE A 39 51.93 -9.54 -8.26
C PHE A 39 50.89 -10.44 -7.55
N GLY A 40 51.34 -11.62 -7.10
CA GLY A 40 50.81 -12.29 -5.91
C GLY A 40 49.59 -13.22 -6.06
N ALA A 41 49.86 -14.54 -6.05
CA ALA A 41 48.98 -15.64 -5.63
C ALA A 41 47.54 -15.71 -6.21
N ALA A 42 47.29 -16.72 -7.06
CA ALA A 42 45.94 -17.08 -7.48
C ALA A 42 45.17 -17.81 -6.37
N LEU A 43 43.97 -17.32 -6.05
CA LEU A 43 42.92 -18.11 -5.41
C LEU A 43 42.18 -18.95 -6.48
N PRO A 44 41.74 -20.18 -6.18
CA PRO A 44 40.93 -20.95 -7.13
C PRO A 44 39.57 -20.27 -7.36
N PRO A 45 38.96 -20.40 -8.55
CA PRO A 45 37.64 -19.86 -8.81
C PRO A 45 36.61 -20.52 -7.87
N PRO A 46 35.63 -19.77 -7.33
CA PRO A 46 34.59 -20.35 -6.48
C PRO A 46 33.77 -21.36 -7.28
N ALA A 47 33.73 -22.60 -6.80
CA ALA A 47 32.91 -23.64 -7.41
C ALA A 47 31.43 -23.26 -7.26
N VAL A 48 30.78 -22.94 -8.39
CA VAL A 48 29.34 -22.61 -8.42
C VAL A 48 28.55 -23.89 -8.13
N TYR A 49 28.27 -24.11 -6.85
CA TYR A 49 27.30 -25.12 -6.42
C TYR A 49 25.92 -24.68 -6.91
N LEU A 50 25.47 -25.29 -8.00
CA LEU A 50 24.05 -25.32 -8.39
C LEU A 50 23.28 -26.20 -7.39
N ALA A 51 23.18 -25.72 -6.15
CA ALA A 51 22.35 -26.29 -5.12
C ALA A 51 20.89 -26.15 -5.57
N ARG A 52 20.32 -27.26 -6.06
CA ARG A 52 18.91 -27.35 -6.44
C ARG A 52 18.08 -27.03 -5.20
N LEU A 53 17.50 -25.82 -5.16
CA LEU A 53 16.89 -25.27 -3.95
C LEU A 53 15.89 -26.27 -3.35
N PRO A 54 16.00 -26.64 -2.06
CA PRO A 54 14.99 -27.45 -1.43
C PRO A 54 13.67 -26.66 -1.41
N ALA A 55 12.59 -27.28 -1.85
CA ALA A 55 11.27 -26.78 -1.55
C ALA A 55 11.10 -26.80 -0.03
N GLY A 56 10.95 -25.62 0.58
CA GLY A 56 10.40 -25.54 1.93
C GLY A 56 8.99 -26.17 1.95
N PRO A 57 8.49 -26.61 3.11
CA PRO A 57 7.19 -27.26 3.20
C PRO A 57 6.09 -26.28 2.80
N ALA A 58 5.68 -26.33 1.53
CA ALA A 58 4.51 -25.62 1.05
C ALA A 58 3.29 -26.26 1.72
N VAL A 59 2.55 -25.48 2.50
CA VAL A 59 1.20 -25.86 2.90
C VAL A 59 0.40 -26.03 1.61
N ALA A 60 -0.39 -27.11 1.52
CA ALA A 60 -1.24 -27.33 0.36
C ALA A 60 -2.27 -26.18 0.27
N VAL A 61 -2.04 -25.26 -0.67
CA VAL A 61 -2.98 -24.16 -0.94
C VAL A 61 -4.30 -24.78 -1.38
N PRO A 62 -5.41 -24.53 -0.68
CA PRO A 62 -6.71 -25.07 -1.07
C PRO A 62 -7.09 -24.53 -2.46
N SER A 63 -7.78 -25.35 -3.25
CA SER A 63 -8.15 -24.95 -4.60
C SER A 63 -9.21 -23.84 -4.56
N ALA A 64 -9.27 -23.05 -5.64
CA ALA A 64 -10.27 -21.98 -5.78
C ALA A 64 -11.71 -22.50 -5.56
N ASP A 65 -11.96 -23.77 -5.90
CA ASP A 65 -13.24 -24.47 -5.74
C ASP A 65 -13.67 -24.69 -4.27
N GLN A 66 -12.83 -24.34 -3.29
CA GLN A 66 -13.07 -24.55 -1.85
C GLN A 66 -13.40 -23.25 -1.09
N GLN A 67 -13.31 -22.08 -1.72
CA GLN A 67 -13.63 -20.79 -1.11
C GLN A 67 -14.72 -20.06 -1.92
N ASP A 68 -15.63 -19.37 -1.25
CA ASP A 68 -16.55 -18.46 -1.92
C ASP A 68 -15.77 -17.22 -2.36
N LEU A 69 -15.51 -17.09 -3.66
CA LEU A 69 -14.78 -15.97 -4.25
C LEU A 69 -15.66 -14.75 -4.51
N ARG A 70 -16.97 -14.80 -4.21
CA ARG A 70 -17.84 -13.62 -4.27
C ARG A 70 -17.33 -12.56 -3.26
N PRO A 71 -17.32 -11.27 -3.63
CA PRO A 71 -17.12 -10.21 -2.64
C PRO A 71 -18.29 -10.22 -1.62
N PRO A 72 -18.09 -9.84 -0.35
CA PRO A 72 -19.15 -9.81 0.66
C PRO A 72 -20.44 -9.12 0.24
N SER A 73 -20.36 -8.03 -0.56
CA SER A 73 -21.51 -7.31 -1.11
C SER A 73 -22.37 -8.13 -2.09
N ILE A 74 -21.81 -9.17 -2.72
CA ILE A 74 -22.52 -10.11 -3.60
C ILE A 74 -22.85 -11.42 -2.87
N ALA A 75 -21.98 -11.88 -1.96
CA ALA A 75 -22.23 -13.08 -1.16
C ALA A 75 -23.40 -12.90 -0.16
N LEU A 76 -23.49 -11.70 0.44
CA LEU A 76 -24.45 -11.37 1.50
C LEU A 76 -25.51 -10.34 1.05
N ASP A 77 -25.58 -10.01 -0.24
CA ASP A 77 -26.68 -9.26 -0.89
C ASP A 77 -27.27 -8.11 -0.02
N GLY A 78 -28.59 -8.08 0.21
CA GLY A 78 -29.26 -7.05 1.00
C GLY A 78 -28.95 -7.07 2.50
N LEU A 79 -28.33 -8.13 3.03
CA LEU A 79 -27.82 -8.15 4.40
C LEU A 79 -26.56 -7.28 4.52
N PHE A 80 -25.61 -7.35 3.58
CA PHE A 80 -24.42 -6.49 3.58
C PHE A 80 -24.79 -5.00 3.60
N ALA A 81 -25.70 -4.60 2.71
CA ALA A 81 -26.22 -3.24 2.63
C ALA A 81 -26.93 -2.81 3.93
N ALA A 82 -27.70 -3.71 4.56
CA ALA A 82 -28.38 -3.43 5.83
C ALA A 82 -27.40 -3.24 7.00
N ILE A 83 -26.32 -4.04 7.08
CA ILE A 83 -25.30 -3.91 8.13
C ILE A 83 -24.56 -2.57 8.01
N GLY A 84 -24.20 -2.18 6.79
CA GLY A 84 -23.59 -0.88 6.50
C GLY A 84 -24.50 0.29 6.85
N ALA A 85 -25.75 0.28 6.36
CA ALA A 85 -26.73 1.34 6.59
C ALA A 85 -27.16 1.50 8.07
N ALA A 86 -27.06 0.43 8.87
CA ALA A 86 -27.33 0.47 10.30
C ALA A 86 -26.11 0.87 11.16
N HIS A 87 -24.95 1.14 10.55
CA HIS A 87 -23.70 1.49 11.25
C HIS A 87 -23.36 0.53 12.41
N VAL A 88 -23.44 -0.78 12.14
CA VAL A 88 -23.15 -1.82 13.16
C VAL A 88 -21.70 -1.76 13.64
N PHE A 89 -20.79 -1.30 12.77
CA PHE A 89 -19.37 -1.03 13.04
C PHE A 89 -18.99 0.37 12.51
N ASP A 90 -17.99 1.01 13.13
CA ASP A 90 -17.55 2.38 12.78
C ASP A 90 -16.75 2.46 11.46
N ASP A 91 -16.07 1.38 11.07
CA ASP A 91 -15.30 1.27 9.82
C ASP A 91 -15.97 0.24 8.89
N ALA A 92 -16.33 0.66 7.67
CA ALA A 92 -16.99 -0.17 6.67
C ALA A 92 -16.16 -1.42 6.29
N LYS A 93 -14.83 -1.35 6.31
CA LYS A 93 -13.97 -2.53 6.09
C LYS A 93 -14.15 -3.57 7.19
N THR A 94 -14.62 -3.22 8.38
CA THR A 94 -14.98 -4.22 9.42
C THR A 94 -16.13 -5.11 8.97
N VAL A 95 -17.06 -4.60 8.14
CA VAL A 95 -18.14 -5.41 7.52
C VAL A 95 -17.56 -6.32 6.43
N ALA A 96 -16.65 -5.81 5.59
CA ALA A 96 -15.98 -6.59 4.54
C ALA A 96 -14.96 -7.61 5.08
N ASP A 97 -14.41 -7.37 6.27
CA ASP A 97 -13.49 -8.25 7.01
C ASP A 97 -14.21 -9.31 7.85
N ALA A 98 -15.51 -9.14 8.11
CA ALA A 98 -16.30 -10.03 8.95
C ALA A 98 -16.49 -11.40 8.27
N ILE A 99 -16.43 -12.46 9.07
CA ILE A 99 -16.50 -13.85 8.62
C ILE A 99 -17.88 -14.40 9.01
N PRO A 100 -18.75 -14.76 8.04
CA PRO A 100 -19.98 -15.50 8.32
C PRO A 100 -19.66 -16.82 9.02
N ASP A 101 -20.32 -17.10 10.14
CA ASP A 101 -20.15 -18.36 10.88
C ASP A 101 -20.84 -19.57 10.18
N GLU A 102 -21.61 -19.30 9.12
CA GLU A 102 -22.31 -20.27 8.28
C GLU A 102 -22.30 -19.85 6.79
N ALA A 103 -22.77 -20.73 5.90
CA ALA A 103 -22.77 -20.46 4.47
C ALA A 103 -23.70 -19.27 4.10
N PRO A 104 -23.28 -18.33 3.22
CA PRO A 104 -24.03 -17.10 2.94
C PRO A 104 -25.49 -17.32 2.54
N ASP A 105 -25.77 -18.32 1.72
CA ASP A 105 -27.12 -18.66 1.26
C ASP A 105 -28.03 -19.16 2.41
N ALA A 106 -27.46 -19.80 3.44
CA ALA A 106 -28.18 -20.20 4.66
C ALA A 106 -28.38 -18.99 5.61
N LEU A 107 -27.32 -18.19 5.80
CA LEU A 107 -27.36 -16.97 6.59
C LEU A 107 -28.40 -15.96 6.07
N LEU A 108 -28.54 -15.84 4.75
CA LEU A 108 -29.56 -15.01 4.11
C LEU A 108 -30.98 -15.55 4.35
N ALA A 109 -31.16 -16.88 4.36
CA ALA A 109 -32.44 -17.51 4.65
C ALA A 109 -32.86 -17.30 6.11
N ASP A 110 -31.95 -17.46 7.08
CA ASP A 110 -32.28 -17.19 8.48
C ASP A 110 -32.39 -15.69 8.77
N TYR A 111 -31.57 -14.83 8.14
CA TYR A 111 -31.78 -13.37 8.20
C TYR A 111 -33.21 -12.99 7.77
N ALA A 112 -33.71 -13.53 6.66
CA ALA A 112 -35.08 -13.30 6.22
C ALA A 112 -36.12 -13.84 7.24
N ALA A 113 -35.89 -15.01 7.82
CA ALA A 113 -36.77 -15.64 8.81
C ALA A 113 -36.75 -14.98 10.20
N GLN A 114 -35.64 -14.36 10.60
CA GLN A 114 -35.51 -13.59 11.83
C GLN A 114 -36.04 -12.17 11.66
N LYS A 115 -35.74 -11.48 10.54
CA LYS A 115 -36.20 -10.12 10.23
C LYS A 115 -37.72 -9.97 10.19
N ALA A 116 -38.45 -11.04 9.89
CA ALA A 116 -39.91 -11.08 9.92
C ALA A 116 -40.52 -11.14 11.34
N ARG A 117 -39.71 -11.34 12.39
CA ARG A 117 -40.18 -11.50 13.78
C ARG A 117 -40.32 -10.14 14.48
N PRO A 118 -41.39 -9.88 15.25
CA PRO A 118 -41.48 -8.70 16.11
C PRO A 118 -40.29 -8.63 17.07
N GLY A 119 -39.67 -7.46 17.18
CA GLY A 119 -38.51 -7.24 18.05
C GLY A 119 -37.14 -7.64 17.47
N PHE A 120 -37.04 -7.94 16.17
CA PHE A 120 -35.74 -8.18 15.53
C PHE A 120 -34.78 -6.98 15.65
N VAL A 121 -33.53 -7.25 16.05
CA VAL A 121 -32.44 -6.27 16.14
C VAL A 121 -31.27 -6.73 15.28
N LEU A 122 -30.94 -5.98 14.22
CA LEU A 122 -29.87 -6.34 13.29
C LEU A 122 -28.49 -6.44 13.96
N LYS A 123 -28.21 -5.59 14.96
CA LYS A 123 -26.93 -5.64 15.69
C LYS A 123 -26.75 -6.96 16.44
N ASP A 124 -27.82 -7.46 17.05
CA ASP A 124 -27.80 -8.71 17.81
C ASP A 124 -27.70 -9.92 16.88
N PHE A 125 -28.32 -9.86 15.70
CA PHE A 125 -28.13 -10.85 14.63
C PHE A 125 -26.69 -10.88 14.12
N VAL A 126 -26.08 -9.72 13.82
CA VAL A 126 -24.67 -9.67 13.41
C VAL A 126 -23.75 -10.23 14.49
N ALA A 127 -24.01 -9.93 15.76
CA ALA A 127 -23.23 -10.45 16.90
C ALA A 127 -23.45 -11.95 17.17
N GLN A 128 -24.40 -12.62 16.50
CA GLN A 128 -24.70 -14.05 16.65
C GLN A 128 -24.21 -14.92 15.47
N HIS A 129 -24.01 -14.33 14.28
CA HIS A 129 -23.70 -15.08 13.04
C HIS A 129 -22.43 -14.59 12.31
N PHE A 130 -21.67 -13.64 12.88
CA PHE A 130 -20.41 -13.16 12.31
C PHE A 130 -19.26 -13.11 13.31
N SER A 131 -18.21 -13.87 13.02
CA SER A 131 -16.89 -13.72 13.65
C SER A 131 -16.12 -12.53 13.05
N VAL A 132 -15.82 -11.52 13.87
CA VAL A 132 -14.89 -10.44 13.49
C VAL A 132 -13.48 -10.81 13.93
N ALA A 133 -12.57 -10.99 12.98
CA ALA A 133 -11.17 -11.31 13.27
C ALA A 133 -10.55 -10.19 14.14
N PRO A 134 -9.94 -10.51 15.30
CA PRO A 134 -9.37 -9.50 16.19
C PRO A 134 -8.19 -8.81 15.52
N ARG A 135 -8.40 -7.59 15.02
CA ARG A 135 -7.34 -6.75 14.47
C ARG A 135 -6.23 -6.63 15.51
N ARG A 136 -5.00 -7.02 15.14
CA ARG A 136 -3.81 -6.85 15.98
C ARG A 136 -3.46 -5.36 16.06
N THR A 137 -4.22 -4.61 16.87
CA THR A 137 -3.96 -3.21 17.16
C THR A 137 -2.55 -3.09 17.72
N VAL A 138 -1.64 -2.57 16.91
CA VAL A 138 -0.24 -2.39 17.31
C VAL A 138 -0.16 -1.20 18.26
N SER A 139 -0.51 -1.43 19.53
CA SER A 139 -0.33 -0.47 20.63
C SER A 139 1.15 -0.36 20.98
N TYR A 140 1.95 0.07 20.01
CA TYR A 140 3.39 0.17 20.16
C TYR A 140 3.74 1.25 21.17
N ARG A 141 4.56 0.88 22.16
CA ARG A 141 5.11 1.82 23.12
C ARG A 141 6.63 1.70 23.06
N ARG A 142 7.28 2.69 22.47
CA ARG A 142 8.75 2.75 22.34
C ARG A 142 9.41 2.38 23.67
N ARG A 143 10.28 1.38 23.62
CA ARG A 143 11.08 0.89 24.73
C ARG A 143 12.15 1.94 25.11
N PRO A 144 12.58 2.01 26.38
CA PRO A 144 13.71 2.87 26.75
C PRO A 144 14.96 2.49 25.96
N ASN A 145 15.58 3.49 25.31
CA ASN A 145 16.80 3.33 24.50
C ASN A 145 16.62 2.43 23.26
N GLU A 146 15.54 2.65 22.51
CA GLU A 146 15.27 1.98 21.24
C GLU A 146 15.48 2.94 20.07
N GLY A 147 16.45 2.69 19.20
CA GLY A 147 16.74 3.52 18.04
C GLY A 147 15.72 3.33 16.92
N VAL A 148 15.70 4.24 15.94
CA VAL A 148 14.81 4.12 14.77
C VAL A 148 15.15 2.90 13.90
N ARG A 149 16.39 2.41 13.93
CA ARG A 149 16.79 1.13 13.31
C ARG A 149 16.22 -0.07 14.09
N ASP A 150 16.39 -0.10 15.41
CA ASP A 150 15.85 -1.14 16.30
C ASP A 150 14.32 -1.26 16.18
N TYR A 151 13.64 -0.11 16.05
CA TYR A 151 12.21 -0.03 15.74
C TYR A 151 11.88 -0.78 14.44
N ILE A 152 12.59 -0.50 13.34
CA ILE A 152 12.31 -1.09 12.01
C ILE A 152 12.51 -2.60 12.04
N THR A 153 13.68 -3.07 12.50
CA THR A 153 14.01 -4.50 12.59
C THR A 153 13.00 -5.25 13.47
N GLY A 154 12.60 -4.69 14.61
CA GLY A 154 11.56 -5.27 15.47
C GLY A 154 10.14 -5.23 14.87
N MET A 155 9.83 -4.19 14.09
CA MET A 155 8.50 -4.03 13.46
C MET A 155 8.26 -5.07 12.35
N TRP A 156 9.31 -5.65 11.75
CA TRP A 156 9.15 -6.78 10.82
C TRP A 156 8.49 -8.00 11.46
N GLU A 157 8.77 -8.32 12.73
CA GLU A 157 8.09 -9.40 13.45
C GLU A 157 6.61 -9.07 13.70
N VAL A 158 6.31 -7.81 14.05
CA VAL A 158 4.95 -7.33 14.35
C VAL A 158 4.05 -7.26 13.11
N LEU A 159 4.62 -6.85 11.97
CA LEU A 159 3.92 -6.76 10.69
C LEU A 159 3.89 -8.11 9.94
N SER A 160 4.71 -9.09 10.31
CA SER A 160 4.66 -10.43 9.74
C SER A 160 3.35 -11.16 10.07
N ARG A 161 2.88 -11.98 9.13
CA ARG A 161 1.81 -12.95 9.28
C ARG A 161 2.35 -14.33 8.88
N PRO A 162 2.03 -15.41 9.63
CA PRO A 162 2.37 -16.77 9.20
C PRO A 162 1.58 -17.13 7.92
N PRO A 163 1.91 -18.25 7.26
CA PRO A 163 1.04 -18.84 6.24
C PRO A 163 -0.41 -18.95 6.72
N ASP A 164 -1.36 -18.57 5.87
CA ASP A 164 -2.78 -18.58 6.23
C ASP A 164 -3.35 -20.00 6.18
N THR A 165 -4.32 -20.28 7.04
CA THR A 165 -5.25 -21.40 6.86
C THR A 165 -6.54 -20.90 6.24
N LEU A 166 -7.11 -21.60 5.26
CA LEU A 166 -8.43 -21.27 4.73
C LEU A 166 -9.47 -21.31 5.85
N VAL A 167 -10.14 -20.17 6.03
CA VAL A 167 -11.34 -20.06 6.86
C VAL A 167 -12.53 -19.97 5.91
N ALA A 168 -13.50 -20.86 6.07
CA ALA A 168 -14.71 -20.86 5.25
C ALA A 168 -15.43 -19.50 5.35
N HIS A 169 -15.99 -19.04 4.23
CA HIS A 169 -16.76 -17.78 4.10
C HIS A 169 -15.98 -16.48 4.41
N SER A 170 -14.73 -16.56 4.86
CA SER A 170 -13.84 -15.41 5.04
C SER A 170 -13.53 -14.76 3.70
N SER A 171 -13.50 -13.42 3.70
CA SER A 171 -13.02 -12.65 2.56
C SER A 171 -11.50 -12.71 2.38
N LEU A 172 -10.73 -13.22 3.36
CA LEU A 172 -9.26 -13.35 3.24
C LEU A 172 -8.88 -14.51 2.30
N LEU A 173 -8.09 -14.21 1.27
CA LEU A 173 -7.57 -15.20 0.32
C LEU A 173 -6.25 -15.78 0.87
N PRO A 174 -6.17 -17.08 1.22
CA PRO A 174 -5.04 -17.60 1.98
C PRO A 174 -3.72 -17.60 1.20
N LEU A 175 -2.62 -17.26 1.87
CA LEU A 175 -1.25 -17.24 1.34
C LEU A 175 -0.39 -18.40 1.88
N PRO A 176 0.39 -19.10 1.02
CA PRO A 176 1.18 -20.27 1.40
C PRO A 176 2.44 -20.02 2.25
N TYR A 177 2.96 -18.79 2.30
CA TYR A 177 4.20 -18.47 3.02
C TYR A 177 4.00 -17.32 4.03
N THR A 178 5.07 -16.98 4.76
CA THR A 178 5.08 -15.84 5.69
C THR A 178 5.14 -14.54 4.90
N TYR A 179 4.21 -13.62 5.14
CA TYR A 179 4.12 -12.33 4.45
C TYR A 179 4.11 -11.15 5.43
N VAL A 180 4.32 -9.93 4.93
CA VAL A 180 4.28 -8.68 5.73
C VAL A 180 3.09 -7.84 5.29
N VAL A 181 2.33 -7.29 6.24
CA VAL A 181 1.23 -6.36 5.98
C VAL A 181 1.66 -4.90 6.21
N PRO A 182 1.00 -3.89 5.59
CA PRO A 182 1.42 -2.50 5.74
C PRO A 182 1.34 -1.97 7.18
N GLY A 183 0.23 -2.24 7.89
CA GLY A 183 0.02 -1.89 9.30
C GLY A 183 -1.38 -1.36 9.63
N GLY A 184 -1.73 -1.36 10.92
CA GLY A 184 -2.98 -0.79 11.43
C GLY A 184 -4.26 -1.48 10.92
N ARG A 185 -5.09 -0.74 10.16
CA ARG A 185 -6.31 -1.20 9.48
C ARG A 185 -6.02 -2.31 8.46
N PHE A 186 -4.83 -2.31 7.88
CA PHE A 186 -4.41 -3.22 6.82
C PHE A 186 -3.95 -4.54 7.43
N SER A 187 -4.82 -5.54 7.35
CA SER A 187 -4.65 -6.89 7.90
C SER A 187 -4.18 -7.93 6.87
N GLU A 188 -4.08 -7.51 5.62
CA GLU A 188 -3.81 -8.30 4.41
C GLU A 188 -2.54 -7.79 3.72
N MET A 189 -1.93 -8.61 2.87
CA MET A 189 -0.84 -8.21 1.98
C MET A 189 -1.40 -7.29 0.89
N TYR A 190 -0.80 -6.11 0.73
CA TYR A 190 -1.06 -5.17 -0.37
C TYR A 190 0.06 -5.27 -1.41
N TYR A 191 -0.26 -5.04 -2.68
CA TYR A 191 0.63 -5.37 -3.78
C TYR A 191 1.84 -4.41 -3.87
N TRP A 192 1.63 -3.12 -4.16
CA TRP A 192 2.77 -2.22 -4.41
C TRP A 192 3.54 -1.87 -3.12
N ASP A 193 2.86 -1.79 -1.97
CA ASP A 193 3.41 -1.73 -0.62
C ASP A 193 4.49 -2.79 -0.37
N SER A 194 4.27 -4.00 -0.90
CA SER A 194 5.19 -5.12 -0.73
C SER A 194 6.56 -4.79 -1.32
N TYR A 195 6.66 -4.12 -2.47
CA TYR A 195 7.97 -3.76 -3.05
C TYR A 195 8.75 -2.80 -2.14
N PHE A 196 8.09 -1.75 -1.64
CA PHE A 196 8.74 -0.77 -0.78
C PHE A 196 9.07 -1.33 0.61
N THR A 197 8.32 -2.33 1.06
CA THR A 197 8.62 -3.14 2.25
C THR A 197 9.82 -4.06 2.01
N MET A 198 9.90 -4.73 0.86
CA MET A 198 10.99 -5.63 0.49
C MET A 198 12.36 -4.94 0.42
N ILE A 199 12.43 -3.63 0.12
CA ILE A 199 13.67 -2.84 0.26
C ILE A 199 14.21 -2.96 1.70
N GLY A 200 13.33 -2.79 2.69
CA GLY A 200 13.68 -2.94 4.09
C GLY A 200 14.11 -4.36 4.46
N LEU A 201 13.40 -5.36 3.93
CA LEU A 201 13.76 -6.76 4.14
C LEU A 201 15.11 -7.10 3.52
N TYR A 202 15.45 -6.54 2.36
CA TYR A 202 16.77 -6.70 1.74
C TYR A 202 17.88 -6.08 2.59
N GLU A 203 17.70 -4.83 3.01
CA GLU A 203 18.67 -4.06 3.81
C GLU A 203 18.84 -4.58 5.26
N ASP A 204 17.84 -5.29 5.80
CA ASP A 204 17.86 -5.99 7.10
C ASP A 204 18.28 -7.47 6.98
N GLY A 205 18.62 -7.95 5.77
CA GLY A 205 19.05 -9.32 5.51
C GLY A 205 17.94 -10.39 5.54
N ARG A 206 16.67 -9.98 5.64
CA ARG A 206 15.45 -10.79 5.68
C ARG A 206 15.02 -11.33 4.30
N ILE A 207 16.00 -11.88 3.58
CA ILE A 207 15.82 -12.46 2.23
C ILE A 207 14.92 -13.71 2.26
N ASP A 208 14.80 -14.38 3.41
CA ASP A 208 13.82 -15.42 3.70
C ASP A 208 12.37 -14.93 3.51
N LEU A 209 12.07 -13.78 4.11
CA LEU A 209 10.75 -13.16 4.14
C LEU A 209 10.44 -12.47 2.81
N MET A 210 11.42 -11.78 2.22
CA MET A 210 11.32 -11.22 0.87
C MET A 210 10.97 -12.28 -0.18
N ARG A 211 11.68 -13.42 -0.19
CA ARG A 211 11.40 -14.53 -1.12
C ARG A 211 10.08 -15.24 -0.83
N SER A 212 9.59 -15.19 0.41
CA SER A 212 8.27 -15.70 0.78
C SER A 212 7.16 -14.86 0.15
N MET A 213 7.17 -13.54 0.37
CA MET A 213 6.20 -12.61 -0.21
C MET A 213 6.18 -12.65 -1.75
N VAL A 214 7.34 -12.77 -2.42
CA VAL A 214 7.40 -12.94 -3.89
C VAL A 214 6.66 -14.22 -4.34
N ARG A 215 6.75 -15.32 -3.57
CA ARG A 215 6.02 -16.56 -3.85
C ARG A 215 4.53 -16.46 -3.52
N ASP A 216 4.16 -15.69 -2.50
CA ASP A 216 2.76 -15.44 -2.17
C ASP A 216 2.07 -14.65 -3.28
N ILE A 217 2.69 -13.59 -3.80
CA ILE A 217 2.23 -12.83 -4.98
C ILE A 217 2.15 -13.75 -6.22
N ALA A 218 3.18 -14.55 -6.48
CA ALA A 218 3.15 -15.55 -7.54
C ALA A 218 1.97 -16.54 -7.39
N SER A 219 1.64 -16.96 -6.16
CA SER A 219 0.50 -17.85 -5.87
C SER A 219 -0.86 -17.20 -6.12
N LEU A 220 -0.96 -15.87 -6.01
CA LEU A 220 -2.17 -15.11 -6.32
C LEU A 220 -2.34 -14.99 -7.84
N ILE A 221 -1.26 -14.62 -8.56
CA ILE A 221 -1.22 -14.58 -10.03
C ILE A 221 -1.55 -15.96 -10.64
N ASP A 222 -1.02 -17.04 -10.06
CA ASP A 222 -1.28 -18.40 -10.54
C ASP A 222 -2.74 -18.87 -10.34
N ARG A 223 -3.43 -18.37 -9.29
CA ARG A 223 -4.83 -18.71 -8.94
C ARG A 223 -5.87 -17.81 -9.62
N TYR A 224 -5.61 -16.51 -9.67
CA TYR A 224 -6.59 -15.48 -10.01
C TYR A 224 -6.22 -14.70 -11.29
N GLY A 225 -5.19 -15.14 -12.01
CA GLY A 225 -4.70 -14.55 -13.26
C GLY A 225 -3.89 -13.27 -13.09
N HIS A 226 -4.02 -12.60 -11.93
CA HIS A 226 -3.35 -11.36 -11.59
C HIS A 226 -3.07 -11.31 -10.09
N MET A 227 -2.27 -10.34 -9.66
CA MET A 227 -2.15 -9.96 -8.26
C MET A 227 -3.30 -8.97 -7.94
N PRO A 228 -4.28 -9.31 -7.09
CA PRO A 228 -5.31 -8.36 -6.67
C PRO A 228 -4.70 -7.26 -5.79
N ASN A 229 -5.38 -6.11 -5.66
CA ASN A 229 -5.00 -4.97 -4.79
C ASN A 229 -4.41 -5.41 -3.44
N GLY A 230 -5.09 -6.35 -2.77
CA GLY A 230 -4.54 -7.17 -1.70
C GLY A 230 -5.23 -8.53 -1.63
N ASN A 231 -4.82 -9.41 -0.70
CA ASN A 231 -5.35 -10.79 -0.63
C ASN A 231 -6.78 -10.90 -0.02
N ARG A 232 -7.77 -10.22 -0.61
CA ARG A 232 -9.19 -10.25 -0.21
C ARG A 232 -10.13 -10.50 -1.41
N THR A 233 -11.27 -11.17 -1.21
CA THR A 233 -12.25 -11.46 -2.28
C THR A 233 -12.80 -10.19 -2.94
N TYR A 234 -13.04 -9.14 -2.16
CA TYR A 234 -13.47 -7.83 -2.68
C TYR A 234 -12.38 -7.02 -3.40
N TYR A 235 -11.16 -7.53 -3.45
CA TYR A 235 -10.07 -7.04 -4.28
C TYR A 235 -9.83 -7.87 -5.55
N LEU A 236 -10.49 -9.02 -5.75
CA LEU A 236 -10.36 -9.83 -6.98
C LEU A 236 -10.85 -9.14 -8.27
N SER A 237 -11.47 -7.97 -8.16
CA SER A 237 -11.94 -7.17 -9.29
C SER A 237 -10.92 -6.16 -9.83
N ARG A 238 -9.75 -5.99 -9.18
CA ARG A 238 -8.71 -5.02 -9.59
C ARG A 238 -7.32 -5.36 -9.04
N SER A 239 -6.29 -4.89 -9.73
CA SER A 239 -4.90 -5.00 -9.32
C SER A 239 -4.46 -3.87 -8.37
N GLU A 240 -3.18 -3.56 -8.38
CA GLU A 240 -2.53 -2.33 -7.92
C GLU A 240 -1.41 -1.99 -8.92
N PRO A 241 -0.60 -0.91 -8.77
CA PRO A 241 0.51 -0.66 -9.69
C PRO A 241 1.45 -1.89 -9.81
N PRO A 242 1.78 -2.36 -11.03
CA PRO A 242 2.41 -3.66 -11.22
C PRO A 242 3.91 -3.66 -10.91
N PHE A 243 4.23 -3.86 -9.62
CA PHE A 243 5.60 -3.85 -9.10
C PHE A 243 6.26 -5.24 -9.05
N PHE A 244 5.59 -6.35 -9.39
CA PHE A 244 6.16 -7.71 -9.29
C PHE A 244 7.45 -7.86 -10.11
N ALA A 245 7.52 -7.29 -11.32
CA ALA A 245 8.77 -7.22 -12.10
C ALA A 245 9.93 -6.58 -11.33
N LEU A 246 9.68 -5.48 -10.60
CA LEU A 246 10.68 -4.80 -9.76
C LEU A 246 11.03 -5.60 -8.48
N MET A 247 10.10 -6.41 -7.97
CA MET A 247 10.39 -7.38 -6.90
C MET A 247 11.28 -8.52 -7.40
N ILE A 248 11.09 -8.97 -8.65
CA ILE A 248 11.99 -9.95 -9.30
C ILE A 248 13.38 -9.33 -9.52
N ASP A 249 13.49 -8.07 -9.95
CA ASP A 249 14.78 -7.38 -10.04
C ASP A 249 15.52 -7.34 -8.68
N LEU A 250 14.80 -6.96 -7.61
CA LEU A 250 15.34 -6.88 -6.25
C LEU A 250 15.75 -8.27 -5.72
N LEU A 251 14.97 -9.31 -6.00
CA LEU A 251 15.34 -10.69 -5.69
C LEU A 251 16.55 -11.15 -6.51
N ALA A 252 16.65 -10.75 -7.79
CA ALA A 252 17.77 -11.07 -8.66
C ALA A 252 19.09 -10.38 -8.24
N MET A 253 19.06 -9.32 -7.44
CA MET A 253 20.26 -8.76 -6.80
C MET A 253 20.91 -9.72 -5.80
N HIS A 254 20.14 -10.65 -5.21
CA HIS A 254 20.64 -11.68 -4.28
C HIS A 254 20.70 -13.07 -4.93
N ASP A 255 19.59 -13.54 -5.51
CA ASP A 255 19.48 -14.90 -6.08
C ASP A 255 20.05 -15.00 -7.52
N GLY A 256 20.39 -13.86 -8.13
CA GLY A 256 20.91 -13.79 -9.48
C GLY A 256 19.87 -14.03 -10.58
N GLN A 257 20.36 -14.25 -11.80
CA GLN A 257 19.55 -14.31 -13.02
C GLN A 257 18.49 -15.43 -13.04
N VAL A 258 18.58 -16.41 -12.13
CA VAL A 258 17.60 -17.51 -12.02
C VAL A 258 16.23 -17.02 -11.53
N ALA A 259 16.14 -15.86 -10.86
CA ALA A 259 14.86 -15.29 -10.42
C ALA A 259 13.93 -15.01 -11.62
N TYR A 260 14.47 -14.40 -12.68
CA TYR A 260 13.71 -14.09 -13.90
C TYR A 260 13.12 -15.33 -14.58
N THR A 261 13.89 -16.42 -14.67
CA THR A 261 13.41 -17.66 -15.30
C THR A 261 12.54 -18.51 -14.37
N THR A 262 12.67 -18.35 -13.05
CA THR A 262 11.80 -19.00 -12.05
C THR A 262 10.38 -18.42 -12.07
N PHE A 263 10.25 -17.09 -12.20
CA PHE A 263 8.97 -16.38 -12.13
C PHE A 263 8.42 -15.91 -13.49
N LEU A 264 9.06 -16.31 -14.60
CA LEU A 264 8.62 -16.05 -15.97
C LEU A 264 7.13 -16.41 -16.23
N PRO A 265 6.58 -17.55 -15.74
CA PRO A 265 5.17 -17.86 -15.95
C PRO A 265 4.22 -16.81 -15.34
N GLN A 266 4.56 -16.26 -14.18
CA GLN A 266 3.73 -15.29 -13.47
C GLN A 266 3.93 -13.86 -14.02
N LEU A 267 5.16 -13.50 -14.41
CA LEU A 267 5.42 -12.27 -15.18
C LEU A 267 4.60 -12.24 -16.49
N GLN A 268 4.51 -13.38 -17.19
CA GLN A 268 3.72 -13.49 -18.41
C GLN A 268 2.21 -13.36 -18.14
N ARG A 269 1.68 -14.07 -17.13
CA ARG A 269 0.26 -13.95 -16.72
C ARG A 269 -0.13 -12.53 -16.33
N GLU A 270 0.72 -11.84 -15.56
CA GLU A 270 0.46 -10.44 -15.20
C GLU A 270 0.39 -9.54 -16.45
N TYR A 271 1.34 -9.70 -17.38
CA TYR A 271 1.30 -8.94 -18.63
C TYR A 271 0.02 -9.25 -19.45
N ASP A 272 -0.40 -10.51 -19.51
CA ASP A 272 -1.63 -10.92 -20.19
C ASP A 272 -2.90 -10.37 -19.53
N TYR A 273 -2.91 -10.14 -18.21
CA TYR A 273 -3.98 -9.40 -17.52
C TYR A 273 -4.03 -7.93 -17.94
N TRP A 274 -2.91 -7.19 -17.84
CA TRP A 274 -2.88 -5.76 -18.20
C TRP A 274 -3.12 -5.50 -19.69
N MET A 275 -2.89 -6.50 -20.54
CA MET A 275 -3.04 -6.40 -21.99
C MET A 275 -4.24 -7.18 -22.54
N ASP A 276 -5.17 -7.59 -21.67
CA ASP A 276 -6.40 -8.24 -22.10
C ASP A 276 -7.23 -7.35 -23.05
N GLY A 277 -7.81 -7.96 -24.07
CA GLY A 277 -8.53 -7.28 -25.15
C GLY A 277 -7.66 -6.39 -26.06
N ALA A 278 -6.33 -6.32 -25.91
CA ALA A 278 -5.49 -5.40 -26.70
C ALA A 278 -5.55 -5.66 -28.21
N ALA A 279 -5.68 -6.92 -28.64
CA ALA A 279 -5.79 -7.28 -30.05
C ALA A 279 -7.17 -6.97 -30.65
N GLN A 280 -8.20 -6.88 -29.81
CA GLN A 280 -9.60 -6.66 -30.14
C GLN A 280 -10.01 -5.18 -30.04
N THR A 281 -9.28 -4.39 -29.24
CA THR A 281 -9.51 -2.96 -29.03
C THR A 281 -9.18 -2.17 -30.29
N ALA A 282 -10.21 -1.61 -30.94
CA ALA A 282 -10.08 -0.78 -32.13
C ALA A 282 -9.46 0.60 -31.81
N PRO A 283 -8.80 1.29 -32.79
CA PRO A 283 -8.27 2.64 -32.60
C PRO A 283 -9.34 3.64 -32.17
N GLY A 284 -9.02 4.46 -31.16
CA GLY A 284 -9.96 5.35 -30.47
C GLY A 284 -10.82 4.66 -29.39
N GLY A 285 -10.63 3.35 -29.16
CA GLY A 285 -11.36 2.55 -28.19
C GLY A 285 -10.55 2.18 -26.95
N ALA A 286 -11.23 1.61 -25.96
CA ALA A 286 -10.64 1.01 -24.78
C ALA A 286 -11.43 -0.23 -24.34
N TYR A 287 -10.74 -1.19 -23.73
CA TYR A 287 -11.30 -2.39 -23.11
C TYR A 287 -10.50 -2.72 -21.86
N ARG A 288 -11.17 -2.91 -20.71
CA ARG A 288 -10.52 -3.02 -19.39
C ARG A 288 -9.41 -1.97 -19.22
N HIS A 289 -8.19 -2.40 -18.89
CA HIS A 289 -6.99 -1.59 -18.71
C HIS A 289 -6.37 -1.05 -20.01
N VAL A 290 -6.76 -1.57 -21.18
CA VAL A 290 -6.14 -1.21 -22.46
C VAL A 290 -6.88 -0.05 -23.11
N VAL A 291 -6.12 0.95 -23.59
CA VAL A 291 -6.57 2.01 -24.48
C VAL A 291 -5.78 1.93 -25.77
N ARG A 292 -6.44 1.92 -26.93
CA ARG A 292 -5.80 2.12 -28.23
C ARG A 292 -6.15 3.50 -28.76
N LEU A 293 -5.16 4.38 -28.85
CA LEU A 293 -5.34 5.73 -29.38
C LEU A 293 -5.67 5.71 -30.89
N PRO A 294 -6.22 6.80 -31.46
CA PRO A 294 -6.58 6.86 -32.88
C PRO A 294 -5.42 6.65 -33.86
N ASP A 295 -4.17 6.90 -33.44
CA ASP A 295 -2.95 6.63 -34.22
C ASP A 295 -2.50 5.15 -34.13
N GLY A 296 -3.23 4.31 -33.40
CA GLY A 296 -2.94 2.90 -33.18
C GLY A 296 -2.09 2.60 -31.94
N THR A 297 -1.53 3.62 -31.27
CA THR A 297 -0.69 3.46 -30.06
C THR A 297 -1.48 2.75 -28.96
N VAL A 298 -0.89 1.71 -28.36
CA VAL A 298 -1.46 1.03 -27.19
C VAL A 298 -0.86 1.62 -25.92
N MET A 299 -1.73 1.99 -24.99
CA MET A 299 -1.40 2.53 -23.67
C MET A 299 -2.31 1.87 -22.63
N ASN A 300 -1.95 1.98 -21.36
CA ASN A 300 -2.71 1.44 -20.24
C ASN A 300 -3.35 2.52 -19.36
N ARG A 301 -4.48 2.17 -18.78
CA ARG A 301 -5.24 2.91 -17.75
C ARG A 301 -5.58 1.97 -16.59
N HIS A 302 -5.94 2.54 -15.44
CA HIS A 302 -6.49 1.76 -14.34
C HIS A 302 -7.96 1.40 -14.57
N TRP A 303 -8.38 0.23 -14.08
CA TRP A 303 -9.71 -0.34 -14.29
C TRP A 303 -10.05 -1.44 -13.27
N ASP A 304 -11.11 -1.25 -12.48
CA ASP A 304 -11.75 -2.36 -11.74
C ASP A 304 -12.88 -2.95 -12.61
N ASP A 305 -13.11 -4.27 -12.56
CA ASP A 305 -14.14 -4.94 -13.34
C ASP A 305 -15.59 -4.76 -12.83
N LEU A 306 -15.76 -4.30 -11.59
CA LEU A 306 -17.05 -3.96 -10.98
C LEU A 306 -17.37 -2.46 -11.09
N SER A 307 -18.67 -2.16 -11.08
CA SER A 307 -19.24 -0.80 -11.07
C SER A 307 -20.32 -0.65 -10.00
N THR A 308 -20.01 -1.18 -8.83
CA THR A 308 -20.77 -1.10 -7.57
C THR A 308 -19.90 -0.37 -6.53
N PRO A 309 -20.45 0.09 -5.40
CA PRO A 309 -19.63 0.58 -4.29
C PRO A 309 -18.52 -0.42 -3.90
N ARG A 310 -17.36 0.09 -3.48
CA ARG A 310 -16.30 -0.69 -2.81
C ARG A 310 -16.85 -1.30 -1.53
N ASP A 311 -16.62 -2.58 -1.27
CA ASP A 311 -17.12 -3.26 -0.07
C ASP A 311 -16.52 -2.62 1.20
N GLU A 312 -15.23 -2.31 1.15
CA GLU A 312 -14.43 -1.75 2.24
C GLU A 312 -14.72 -0.27 2.57
N SER A 313 -15.47 0.43 1.71
CA SER A 313 -15.77 1.87 1.78
C SER A 313 -17.16 2.21 1.20
N SER A 314 -18.12 1.28 1.30
CA SER A 314 -19.41 1.34 0.59
C SER A 314 -20.24 2.60 0.90
N PRO A 315 -20.39 3.05 2.18
CA PRO A 315 -21.09 4.30 2.49
C PRO A 315 -20.46 5.54 1.85
N GLN A 316 -19.12 5.61 1.77
CA GLN A 316 -18.37 6.71 1.19
C GLN A 316 -18.57 6.79 -0.33
N ASP A 317 -18.54 5.65 -1.01
CA ASP A 317 -18.78 5.55 -2.45
C ASP A 317 -20.23 5.96 -2.79
N ILE A 318 -21.22 5.45 -2.05
CA ILE A 318 -22.64 5.79 -2.23
C ILE A 318 -22.87 7.30 -2.04
N ALA A 319 -22.29 7.89 -0.99
CA ALA A 319 -22.38 9.34 -0.75
C ALA A 319 -21.71 10.15 -1.86
N THR A 320 -20.59 9.67 -2.41
CA THR A 320 -19.87 10.32 -3.51
C THR A 320 -20.67 10.28 -4.82
N ALA A 321 -21.27 9.14 -5.15
CA ALA A 321 -22.13 9.01 -6.33
C ALA A 321 -23.42 9.84 -6.22
N ALA A 322 -23.99 9.96 -5.01
CA ALA A 322 -25.14 10.83 -4.74
C ALA A 322 -24.82 12.34 -4.84
N ALA A 323 -23.54 12.73 -4.80
CA ALA A 323 -23.06 14.10 -4.91
C ALA A 323 -22.77 14.55 -6.37
N THR A 324 -23.37 13.89 -7.37
CA THR A 324 -23.23 14.24 -8.80
C THR A 324 -24.42 13.74 -9.62
N ASN A 325 -24.58 14.30 -10.83
CA ASN A 325 -25.61 13.87 -11.81
C ASN A 325 -25.09 12.80 -12.79
N ARG A 326 -23.85 12.32 -12.62
CA ARG A 326 -23.29 11.21 -13.42
C ARG A 326 -23.99 9.89 -13.10
N PRO A 327 -24.07 8.94 -14.04
CA PRO A 327 -24.52 7.58 -13.73
C PRO A 327 -23.68 6.97 -12.61
N ALA A 328 -24.31 6.56 -11.51
CA ALA A 328 -23.61 6.10 -10.31
C ALA A 328 -22.60 4.96 -10.60
N ALA A 329 -22.93 4.06 -11.53
CA ALA A 329 -22.04 2.98 -11.99
C ALA A 329 -20.71 3.48 -12.61
N GLU A 330 -20.69 4.63 -13.27
CA GLU A 330 -19.46 5.25 -13.77
C GLU A 330 -18.63 5.80 -12.61
N VAL A 331 -19.27 6.51 -11.68
CA VAL A 331 -18.59 7.06 -10.49
C VAL A 331 -17.98 5.93 -9.66
N TYR A 332 -18.70 4.82 -9.45
CA TYR A 332 -18.20 3.63 -8.78
C TYR A 332 -17.03 2.98 -9.54
N ARG A 333 -17.08 2.92 -10.88
CA ARG A 333 -15.98 2.40 -11.71
C ARG A 333 -14.71 3.25 -11.55
N ASP A 334 -14.85 4.58 -11.57
CA ASP A 334 -13.72 5.51 -11.40
C ASP A 334 -13.17 5.55 -9.96
N LEU A 335 -14.02 5.38 -8.94
CA LEU A 335 -13.60 5.23 -7.54
C LEU A 335 -12.82 3.92 -7.32
N ARG A 336 -13.33 2.80 -7.86
CA ARG A 336 -12.64 1.50 -7.79
C ARG A 336 -11.33 1.48 -8.59
N ALA A 337 -11.32 2.05 -9.79
CA ALA A 337 -10.08 2.28 -10.54
C ALA A 337 -9.13 3.25 -9.80
N GLY A 338 -9.67 4.21 -9.05
CA GLY A 338 -8.92 5.05 -8.11
C GLY A 338 -8.18 4.21 -7.06
N GLY A 339 -8.84 3.20 -6.49
CA GLY A 339 -8.22 2.20 -5.63
C GLY A 339 -7.13 1.37 -6.34
N GLU A 340 -7.32 1.01 -7.61
CA GLU A 340 -6.28 0.30 -8.39
C GLU A 340 -5.01 1.14 -8.62
N THR A 341 -5.11 2.48 -8.57
CA THR A 341 -3.93 3.35 -8.71
C THR A 341 -3.00 3.32 -7.49
N GLY A 342 -3.48 2.82 -6.34
CA GLY A 342 -2.84 3.02 -5.03
C GLY A 342 -2.90 4.47 -4.52
N TRP A 343 -3.44 5.41 -5.29
CA TRP A 343 -3.56 6.84 -4.97
C TRP A 343 -5.02 7.24 -4.67
N ASP A 344 -5.71 6.49 -3.80
CA ASP A 344 -7.11 6.70 -3.40
C ASP A 344 -7.24 7.72 -2.24
N PHE A 345 -7.62 8.97 -2.43
CA PHE A 345 -7.81 9.69 -3.69
C PHE A 345 -6.79 10.84 -3.81
N SER A 346 -6.72 11.41 -5.02
CA SER A 346 -5.82 12.50 -5.40
C SER A 346 -6.53 13.43 -6.38
N SER A 347 -6.25 14.73 -6.30
CA SER A 347 -6.64 15.75 -7.30
C SER A 347 -6.29 15.33 -8.73
N ARG A 348 -5.23 14.53 -8.89
CA ARG A 348 -4.75 13.92 -10.12
C ARG A 348 -5.82 13.17 -10.91
N TRP A 349 -6.81 12.61 -10.22
CA TRP A 349 -7.92 11.83 -10.81
C TRP A 349 -9.22 12.63 -10.96
N LEU A 350 -9.27 13.88 -10.48
CA LEU A 350 -10.49 14.69 -10.38
C LEU A 350 -10.56 15.72 -11.51
N ALA A 351 -11.69 15.80 -12.22
CA ALA A 351 -11.80 16.66 -13.41
C ALA A 351 -11.70 18.16 -13.10
N ASP A 352 -11.95 18.57 -11.85
CA ASP A 352 -11.73 19.93 -11.35
C ASP A 352 -10.47 20.09 -10.47
N GLY A 353 -9.75 19.00 -10.18
CA GLY A 353 -8.61 18.97 -9.27
C GLY A 353 -8.95 19.05 -7.76
N HIS A 354 -10.22 18.96 -7.36
CA HIS A 354 -10.64 19.21 -5.98
C HIS A 354 -11.80 18.31 -5.47
N THR A 355 -12.84 18.08 -6.26
CA THR A 355 -14.11 17.48 -5.81
C THR A 355 -14.20 16.00 -6.19
N LEU A 356 -14.31 15.11 -5.20
CA LEU A 356 -14.24 13.66 -5.40
C LEU A 356 -15.32 13.11 -6.36
N SER A 357 -16.53 13.67 -6.39
CA SER A 357 -17.58 13.24 -7.32
C SER A 357 -17.33 13.61 -8.79
N THR A 358 -16.21 14.29 -9.09
CA THR A 358 -15.68 14.53 -10.44
C THR A 358 -14.57 13.56 -10.87
N ILE A 359 -14.30 12.52 -10.07
CA ILE A 359 -13.27 11.50 -10.35
C ILE A 359 -13.52 10.80 -11.70
N HIS A 360 -12.50 10.77 -12.57
CA HIS A 360 -12.58 10.20 -13.93
C HIS A 360 -11.35 9.34 -14.28
N THR A 361 -10.88 8.55 -13.30
CA THR A 361 -9.67 7.72 -13.38
C THR A 361 -9.57 6.90 -14.66
N THR A 362 -10.67 6.36 -15.16
CA THR A 362 -10.69 5.50 -16.35
C THR A 362 -10.60 6.25 -17.70
N ASP A 363 -10.63 7.58 -17.67
CA ASP A 363 -10.39 8.46 -18.84
C ASP A 363 -8.92 8.93 -18.93
N LEU A 364 -8.07 8.54 -17.98
CA LEU A 364 -6.66 8.94 -17.90
C LEU A 364 -5.73 7.79 -18.30
N LEU A 365 -4.57 8.13 -18.86
CA LEU A 365 -3.41 7.26 -19.09
C LEU A 365 -2.34 7.60 -18.04
N PRO A 366 -2.24 6.84 -16.93
CA PRO A 366 -1.36 7.17 -15.81
C PRO A 366 0.10 6.86 -16.14
N ILE A 367 1.01 7.77 -15.79
CA ILE A 367 2.42 7.60 -16.17
C ILE A 367 3.14 6.47 -15.43
N GLU A 368 2.86 6.27 -14.14
CA GLU A 368 3.41 5.15 -13.36
C GLU A 368 3.01 3.82 -13.99
N LEU A 369 1.74 3.65 -14.36
CA LEU A 369 1.25 2.42 -14.94
C LEU A 369 1.94 2.14 -16.28
N ASN A 370 1.98 3.12 -17.18
CA ASN A 370 2.59 2.93 -18.50
C ASN A 370 4.10 2.67 -18.40
N CYS A 371 4.81 3.31 -17.46
CA CYS A 371 6.21 2.98 -17.18
C CYS A 371 6.38 1.57 -16.56
N LEU A 372 5.49 1.13 -15.67
CA LEU A 372 5.58 -0.20 -15.07
C LEU A 372 5.29 -1.32 -16.08
N ILE A 373 4.33 -1.14 -17.01
CA ILE A 373 4.13 -2.09 -18.12
C ILE A 373 5.35 -2.10 -19.06
N ALA A 374 5.94 -0.95 -19.36
CA ALA A 374 7.18 -0.88 -20.15
C ALA A 374 8.35 -1.62 -19.47
N HIS A 375 8.42 -1.56 -18.14
CA HIS A 375 9.41 -2.31 -17.36
C HIS A 375 9.13 -3.81 -17.37
N LEU A 376 7.87 -4.23 -17.21
CA LEU A 376 7.46 -5.63 -17.31
C LEU A 376 7.77 -6.21 -18.71
N GLU A 377 7.59 -5.45 -19.78
CA GLU A 377 8.00 -5.82 -21.14
C GLU A 377 9.54 -5.98 -21.25
N GLN A 378 10.33 -5.11 -20.61
CA GLN A 378 11.79 -5.28 -20.53
C GLN A 378 12.19 -6.54 -19.73
N THR A 379 11.57 -6.78 -18.57
CA THR A 379 11.80 -7.97 -17.74
C THR A 379 11.41 -9.25 -18.47
N LEU A 380 10.28 -9.28 -19.19
CA LEU A 380 9.88 -10.41 -20.04
C LEU A 380 10.85 -10.64 -21.19
N SER A 381 11.29 -9.57 -21.87
CA SER A 381 12.28 -9.66 -22.94
C SER A 381 13.57 -10.34 -22.48
N HIS A 382 14.05 -9.94 -21.30
CA HIS A 382 15.24 -10.49 -20.65
C HIS A 382 15.02 -11.95 -20.17
N ALA A 383 13.92 -12.23 -19.49
CA ALA A 383 13.58 -13.57 -19.00
C ALA A 383 13.41 -14.59 -20.13
N TYR A 384 12.84 -14.19 -21.27
CA TYR A 384 12.76 -15.04 -22.47
C TYR A 384 14.12 -15.22 -23.15
N ALA A 385 15.01 -14.23 -23.13
CA ALA A 385 16.39 -14.38 -23.62
C ALA A 385 17.18 -15.40 -22.78
N LEU A 386 17.10 -15.31 -21.45
CA LEU A 386 17.68 -16.28 -20.52
C LEU A 386 17.11 -17.70 -20.71
N SER A 387 15.85 -17.80 -21.13
CA SER A 387 15.16 -19.06 -21.44
C SER A 387 15.39 -19.56 -22.87
N GLY A 388 16.22 -18.87 -23.68
CA GLY A 388 16.52 -19.24 -25.07
C GLY A 388 15.41 -18.92 -26.10
N ASN A 389 14.31 -18.29 -25.70
CA ASN A 389 13.22 -17.92 -26.60
C ASN A 389 13.47 -16.53 -27.21
N THR A 390 14.33 -16.49 -28.22
CA THR A 390 14.71 -15.25 -28.93
C THR A 390 13.53 -14.55 -29.61
N ALA A 391 12.49 -15.29 -30.02
CA ALA A 391 11.32 -14.73 -30.69
C ALA A 391 10.44 -13.90 -29.74
N LEU A 392 10.11 -14.43 -28.56
CA LEU A 392 9.39 -13.65 -27.55
C LEU A 392 10.26 -12.55 -26.93
N SER A 393 11.57 -12.80 -26.75
CA SER A 393 12.51 -11.76 -26.34
C SER A 393 12.50 -10.55 -27.29
N ALA A 394 12.67 -10.80 -28.60
CA ALA A 394 12.64 -9.74 -29.61
C ALA A 394 11.28 -9.04 -29.69
N ARG A 395 10.16 -9.76 -29.52
CA ARG A 395 8.82 -9.16 -29.42
C ARG A 395 8.76 -8.17 -28.25
N TYR A 396 9.03 -8.62 -27.02
CA TYR A 396 8.87 -7.76 -25.85
C TYR A 396 9.84 -6.57 -25.83
N ALA A 397 11.04 -6.71 -26.41
CA ALA A 397 11.92 -5.57 -26.66
C ALA A 397 11.29 -4.50 -27.59
N HIS A 398 10.52 -4.92 -28.60
CA HIS A 398 9.81 -4.02 -29.49
C HIS A 398 8.63 -3.33 -28.80
N GLU A 399 7.78 -4.09 -28.09
CA GLU A 399 6.63 -3.53 -27.35
C GLU A 399 7.11 -2.48 -26.32
N ALA A 400 8.14 -2.82 -25.51
CA ALA A 400 8.78 -1.91 -24.55
C ALA A 400 9.31 -0.63 -25.20
N THR A 401 9.98 -0.74 -26.36
CA THR A 401 10.52 0.42 -27.07
C THR A 401 9.40 1.33 -27.56
N ALA A 402 8.37 0.76 -28.17
CA ALA A 402 7.20 1.51 -28.66
C ALA A 402 6.45 2.22 -27.52
N ARG A 403 6.32 1.57 -26.36
CA ARG A 403 5.68 2.14 -25.16
C ARG A 403 6.51 3.25 -24.53
N ILE A 404 7.83 3.08 -24.43
CA ILE A 404 8.74 4.12 -23.91
C ILE A 404 8.71 5.37 -24.79
N ASP A 405 8.72 5.21 -26.11
CA ASP A 405 8.60 6.34 -27.04
C ASP A 405 7.19 6.95 -27.06
N ALA A 406 6.14 6.17 -26.79
CA ALA A 406 4.80 6.69 -26.54
C ALA A 406 4.75 7.53 -25.25
N ILE A 407 5.34 7.08 -24.13
CA ILE A 407 5.46 7.83 -22.88
C ILE A 407 6.20 9.16 -23.11
N ARG A 408 7.36 9.13 -23.79
CA ARG A 408 8.16 10.32 -24.12
C ARG A 408 7.44 11.33 -25.00
N ARG A 409 6.50 10.88 -25.84
CA ARG A 409 5.74 11.69 -26.80
C ARG A 409 4.42 12.23 -26.24
N LEU A 410 3.67 11.40 -25.53
CA LEU A 410 2.29 11.67 -25.13
C LEU A 410 2.18 12.23 -23.71
N LEU A 411 3.08 11.82 -22.80
CA LEU A 411 3.00 12.13 -21.37
C LEU A 411 3.95 13.28 -20.96
N TRP A 412 4.61 13.94 -21.92
CA TRP A 412 5.66 14.95 -21.68
C TRP A 412 5.21 16.38 -22.01
N ASP A 413 5.28 17.30 -21.04
CA ASP A 413 5.13 18.74 -21.28
C ASP A 413 6.51 19.42 -21.27
N GLY A 414 7.04 19.68 -22.47
CA GLY A 414 8.30 20.40 -22.65
C GLY A 414 8.29 21.89 -22.26
N LYS A 415 7.13 22.51 -22.00
CA LYS A 415 7.01 23.87 -21.46
C LYS A 415 7.00 23.89 -19.94
N GLN A 416 6.33 22.92 -19.32
CA GLN A 416 6.33 22.76 -17.86
C GLN A 416 7.56 22.00 -17.34
N GLY A 417 8.34 21.36 -18.21
CA GLY A 417 9.55 20.63 -17.83
C GLY A 417 9.26 19.40 -16.97
N ALA A 418 8.14 18.74 -17.21
CA ALA A 418 7.68 17.60 -16.43
C ALA A 418 6.79 16.67 -17.26
N PHE A 419 6.67 15.44 -16.79
CA PHE A 419 5.67 14.51 -17.28
C PHE A 419 4.35 14.62 -16.51
N PHE A 420 3.24 14.34 -17.20
CA PHE A 420 1.85 14.41 -16.72
C PHE A 420 1.05 13.24 -17.30
N ASP A 421 -0.06 12.88 -16.65
CA ASP A 421 -1.00 11.89 -17.18
C ASP A 421 -1.75 12.44 -18.40
N TYR A 422 -2.20 11.59 -19.32
CA TYR A 422 -2.90 12.02 -20.55
C TYR A 422 -4.37 11.60 -20.52
N ASP A 423 -5.28 12.56 -20.61
CA ASP A 423 -6.71 12.32 -20.78
C ASP A 423 -6.99 11.90 -22.22
N TRP A 424 -7.33 10.62 -22.41
CA TRP A 424 -7.51 10.05 -23.75
C TRP A 424 -8.87 10.36 -24.37
N LYS A 425 -9.83 10.91 -23.59
CA LYS A 425 -11.10 11.44 -24.11
C LYS A 425 -10.96 12.86 -24.63
N LYS A 426 -10.26 13.71 -23.88
CA LYS A 426 -9.99 15.12 -24.20
C LYS A 426 -8.82 15.28 -25.18
N GLY A 427 -7.97 14.26 -25.29
CA GLY A 427 -6.78 14.26 -26.15
C GLY A 427 -5.65 15.15 -25.64
N ALA A 428 -5.56 15.36 -24.32
CA ALA A 428 -4.73 16.40 -23.70
C ALA A 428 -4.11 15.95 -22.37
N LEU A 429 -3.03 16.61 -21.94
CA LEU A 429 -2.40 16.37 -20.63
C LEU A 429 -3.26 16.88 -19.47
N SER A 430 -3.19 16.17 -18.34
CA SER A 430 -3.76 16.56 -17.05
C SER A 430 -3.07 17.82 -16.50
N PRO A 431 -3.82 18.76 -15.87
CA PRO A 431 -3.26 19.99 -15.31
C PRO A 431 -2.61 19.83 -13.93
N VAL A 432 -2.58 18.62 -13.36
CA VAL A 432 -2.05 18.34 -12.02
C VAL A 432 -0.61 17.84 -12.11
N LEU A 433 0.35 18.56 -11.53
CA LEU A 433 1.70 18.04 -11.38
C LEU A 433 1.74 17.11 -10.17
N SER A 434 2.07 15.83 -10.41
CA SER A 434 2.19 14.81 -9.36
C SER A 434 3.62 14.28 -9.23
N GLY A 435 3.91 13.65 -8.09
CA GLY A 435 5.17 12.95 -7.85
C GLY A 435 5.44 11.80 -8.83
N ALA A 436 4.42 11.26 -9.50
CA ALA A 436 4.57 10.23 -10.53
C ALA A 436 5.38 10.71 -11.75
N THR A 437 5.59 12.03 -11.91
CA THR A 437 6.50 12.63 -12.91
C THR A 437 7.95 12.09 -12.85
N VAL A 438 8.34 11.46 -11.73
CA VAL A 438 9.67 10.81 -11.57
C VAL A 438 9.74 9.38 -12.08
N MET A 439 8.61 8.75 -12.45
CA MET A 439 8.59 7.34 -12.89
C MET A 439 9.49 7.05 -14.10
N PRO A 440 9.53 7.92 -15.14
CA PRO A 440 10.49 7.77 -16.23
C PRO A 440 11.96 7.89 -15.80
N LEU A 441 12.27 8.55 -14.67
CA LEU A 441 13.63 8.61 -14.14
C LEU A 441 13.93 7.34 -13.32
N PHE A 442 13.00 6.92 -12.46
CA PHE A 442 13.10 5.72 -11.61
C PHE A 442 13.38 4.42 -12.40
N LEU A 443 12.87 4.35 -13.63
CA LEU A 443 12.97 3.23 -14.57
C LEU A 443 13.85 3.52 -15.80
N GLN A 444 14.61 4.63 -15.81
CA GLN A 444 15.57 4.99 -16.88
C GLN A 444 14.96 5.15 -18.29
N MET A 445 13.69 5.55 -18.35
CA MET A 445 12.92 5.76 -19.58
C MET A 445 12.96 7.21 -20.08
N ALA A 446 13.27 8.21 -19.23
CA ALA A 446 13.47 9.59 -19.64
C ALA A 446 14.74 9.78 -20.49
N THR A 447 14.78 10.82 -21.33
CA THR A 447 16.06 11.31 -21.86
C THR A 447 16.84 12.08 -20.78
N PRO A 448 18.17 12.25 -20.90
CA PRO A 448 18.94 13.03 -19.93
C PRO A 448 18.47 14.48 -19.76
N ASP A 449 17.93 15.10 -20.80
CA ASP A 449 17.42 16.47 -20.73
C ASP A 449 16.01 16.54 -20.15
N GLN A 450 15.16 15.53 -20.38
CA GLN A 450 13.90 15.35 -19.63
C GLN A 450 14.19 15.16 -18.14
N ALA A 451 15.20 14.37 -17.76
CA ALA A 451 15.57 14.17 -16.36
C ALA A 451 16.06 15.46 -15.68
N LYS A 452 16.89 16.26 -16.35
CA LYS A 452 17.31 17.59 -15.86
C LYS A 452 16.13 18.54 -15.68
N ALA A 453 15.20 18.57 -16.64
CA ALA A 453 14.01 19.40 -16.59
C ALA A 453 13.08 18.96 -15.44
N VAL A 454 12.81 17.67 -15.28
CA VAL A 454 12.08 17.11 -14.13
C VAL A 454 12.76 17.51 -12.82
N ALA A 455 14.08 17.40 -12.72
CA ALA A 455 14.82 17.80 -11.51
C ALA A 455 14.75 19.30 -11.20
N ALA A 456 14.61 20.18 -12.20
CA ALA A 456 14.32 21.60 -12.00
C ALA A 456 12.88 21.80 -11.50
N THR A 457 11.91 21.10 -12.11
CA THR A 457 10.50 21.17 -11.75
C THR A 457 10.21 20.61 -10.35
N LEU A 458 10.90 19.54 -9.95
CA LEU A 458 10.88 19.02 -8.58
C LEU A 458 11.34 20.09 -7.58
N ARG A 459 12.53 20.69 -7.77
CA ARG A 459 13.05 21.77 -6.92
C ARG A 459 12.07 22.94 -6.81
N ALA A 460 11.45 23.34 -7.92
CA ALA A 460 10.57 24.51 -7.99
C ALA A 460 9.16 24.29 -7.42
N ARG A 461 8.52 23.15 -7.71
CA ARG A 461 7.08 22.93 -7.44
C ARG A 461 6.80 21.89 -6.35
N LEU A 462 7.50 20.75 -6.32
CA LEU A 462 7.17 19.64 -5.40
C LEU A 462 8.06 19.56 -4.16
N LEU A 463 9.30 20.05 -4.20
CA LEU A 463 10.23 20.01 -3.07
C LEU A 463 9.75 20.94 -1.94
N LYS A 464 9.56 20.37 -0.75
CA LYS A 464 9.21 21.05 0.50
C LYS A 464 10.27 20.73 1.56
N ILE A 465 10.14 21.30 2.75
CA ILE A 465 11.15 21.18 3.80
C ILE A 465 11.26 19.79 4.42
N GLY A 466 10.24 18.95 4.28
CA GLY A 466 10.20 17.57 4.76
C GLY A 466 10.32 16.49 3.67
N GLY A 467 10.63 16.85 2.42
CA GLY A 467 10.62 15.93 1.26
C GLY A 467 9.79 16.50 0.10
N LEU A 468 9.46 15.66 -0.88
CA LEU A 468 8.52 15.98 -1.96
C LEU A 468 7.06 15.87 -1.50
N ALA A 469 6.24 16.86 -1.85
CA ALA A 469 4.79 16.75 -1.78
C ALA A 469 4.26 15.87 -2.93
N THR A 470 3.16 15.16 -2.69
CA THR A 470 2.57 14.21 -3.65
C THR A 470 2.05 14.88 -4.92
N THR A 471 1.51 16.10 -4.81
CA THR A 471 1.07 16.94 -5.94
C THR A 471 1.40 18.42 -5.68
N ASP A 472 1.11 19.28 -6.66
CA ASP A 472 1.08 20.74 -6.47
C ASP A 472 -0.27 21.29 -5.98
N ARG A 473 -1.20 20.43 -5.55
CA ARG A 473 -2.57 20.78 -5.16
C ARG A 473 -2.87 20.45 -3.71
N VAL A 474 -3.72 21.27 -3.09
CA VAL A 474 -4.31 21.02 -1.77
C VAL A 474 -5.81 20.80 -1.95
N SER A 475 -6.24 19.54 -1.94
CA SER A 475 -7.64 19.13 -2.15
C SER A 475 -8.35 18.71 -0.86
N GLY A 476 -7.60 18.27 0.16
CA GLY A 476 -8.11 17.55 1.33
C GLY A 476 -8.09 16.02 1.19
N GLN A 477 -7.86 15.50 -0.02
CA GLN A 477 -7.59 14.10 -0.26
C GLN A 477 -6.19 13.70 0.23
N GLN A 478 -5.93 12.41 0.40
CA GLN A 478 -4.69 11.96 1.05
C GLN A 478 -3.47 11.96 0.14
N TRP A 479 -3.64 11.67 -1.15
CA TRP A 479 -2.56 11.68 -2.15
C TRP A 479 -2.40 13.05 -2.81
N ASP A 480 -2.28 14.09 -1.98
CA ASP A 480 -2.12 15.50 -2.38
C ASP A 480 -1.25 16.27 -1.37
N ALA A 481 -0.84 17.50 -1.70
CA ALA A 481 -0.21 18.38 -0.70
C ALA A 481 -1.19 18.69 0.45
N PRO A 482 -0.72 18.81 1.71
CA PRO A 482 0.68 18.90 2.13
C PRO A 482 1.39 17.55 2.35
N ASN A 483 0.74 16.43 2.06
CA ASN A 483 1.31 15.11 2.32
C ASN A 483 2.45 14.78 1.34
N GLY A 484 3.42 14.02 1.85
CA GLY A 484 4.44 13.30 1.11
C GLY A 484 4.50 11.86 1.62
N TRP A 485 4.70 10.93 0.70
CA TRP A 485 4.60 9.48 0.95
C TRP A 485 5.91 8.79 0.57
N ALA A 486 6.28 7.75 1.32
CA ALA A 486 7.55 7.03 1.20
C ALA A 486 7.87 6.52 -0.23
N PRO A 487 6.94 5.87 -0.95
CA PRO A 487 7.15 5.45 -2.34
C PRO A 487 7.65 6.56 -3.25
N THR A 488 6.98 7.72 -3.24
CA THR A 488 7.31 8.87 -4.09
C THR A 488 8.72 9.41 -3.79
N GLN A 489 9.15 9.43 -2.52
CA GLN A 489 10.51 9.86 -2.18
C GLN A 489 11.54 8.87 -2.73
N TRP A 490 11.36 7.57 -2.48
CA TRP A 490 12.28 6.53 -2.94
C TRP A 490 12.43 6.55 -4.47
N MET A 491 11.31 6.63 -5.19
CA MET A 491 11.31 6.65 -6.65
C MET A 491 12.00 7.89 -7.21
N ALA A 492 11.78 9.06 -6.59
CA ALA A 492 12.48 10.29 -6.96
C ALA A 492 13.99 10.21 -6.69
N ILE A 493 14.39 9.77 -5.48
CA ILE A 493 15.80 9.70 -5.08
C ILE A 493 16.57 8.71 -5.97
N LYS A 494 16.08 7.47 -6.11
CA LYS A 494 16.68 6.47 -7.02
C LYS A 494 16.69 6.98 -8.46
N GLY A 495 15.58 7.52 -8.95
CA GLY A 495 15.49 8.07 -10.31
C GLY A 495 16.49 9.18 -10.59
N LEU A 496 16.67 10.12 -9.67
CA LEU A 496 17.65 11.19 -9.80
C LEU A 496 19.09 10.67 -9.78
N ASN A 497 19.41 9.68 -8.92
CA ASN A 497 20.72 9.03 -8.92
C ASN A 497 21.04 8.32 -10.26
N GLN A 498 20.07 7.64 -10.88
CA GLN A 498 20.32 6.95 -12.17
C GLN A 498 20.72 7.92 -13.30
N TYR A 499 20.46 9.22 -13.16
CA TYR A 499 20.85 10.28 -14.11
C TYR A 499 21.98 11.17 -13.58
N GLY A 500 22.63 10.81 -12.47
CA GLY A 500 23.73 11.58 -11.86
C GLY A 500 23.30 12.93 -11.27
N ILE A 501 22.03 13.08 -10.90
CA ILE A 501 21.48 14.29 -10.27
C ILE A 501 21.49 14.10 -8.74
N ASP A 502 22.67 13.73 -8.23
CA ASP A 502 22.86 13.24 -6.87
C ASP A 502 22.64 14.31 -5.80
N ASP A 503 22.83 15.59 -6.14
CA ASP A 503 22.63 16.72 -5.23
C ASP A 503 21.17 16.84 -4.77
N LEU A 504 20.23 16.75 -5.72
CA LEU A 504 18.80 16.77 -5.42
C LEU A 504 18.34 15.47 -4.77
N ALA A 505 18.91 14.33 -5.18
CA ALA A 505 18.61 13.04 -4.56
C ALA A 505 19.00 13.05 -3.06
N GLN A 506 20.19 13.56 -2.73
CA GLN A 506 20.65 13.74 -1.35
C GLN A 506 19.80 14.77 -0.60
N GLU A 507 19.44 15.91 -1.23
CA GLU A 507 18.59 16.91 -0.59
C GLU A 507 17.19 16.36 -0.23
N ILE A 508 16.54 15.62 -1.14
CA ILE A 508 15.25 14.98 -0.87
C ILE A 508 15.42 13.93 0.25
N ALA A 509 16.47 13.09 0.19
CA ALA A 509 16.75 12.08 1.20
C ALA A 509 16.95 12.69 2.59
N ALA A 510 17.80 13.72 2.73
CA ALA A 510 18.07 14.38 4.01
C ALA A 510 16.82 15.08 4.58
N ARG A 511 16.02 15.74 3.75
CA ARG A 511 14.75 16.38 4.16
C ARG A 511 13.71 15.35 4.60
N TRP A 512 13.57 14.23 3.88
CA TRP A 512 12.65 13.15 4.23
C TRP A 512 13.06 12.41 5.50
N MET A 513 14.33 12.00 5.60
CA MET A 513 14.87 11.39 6.82
C MET A 513 14.68 12.31 8.03
N GLY A 514 14.94 13.62 7.88
CA GLY A 514 14.67 14.61 8.91
C GLY A 514 13.19 14.69 9.34
N ARG A 515 12.25 14.62 8.40
CA ARG A 515 10.80 14.59 8.67
C ARG A 515 10.37 13.32 9.40
N VAL A 516 10.81 12.17 8.92
CA VAL A 516 10.41 10.84 9.43
C VAL A 516 11.04 10.55 10.79
N ILE A 517 12.37 10.69 10.93
CA ILE A 517 13.11 10.42 12.18
C ILE A 517 12.71 11.44 13.26
N GLY A 518 12.51 12.70 12.91
CA GLY A 518 12.01 13.72 13.84
C GLY A 518 10.53 13.58 14.21
N THR A 519 9.76 12.77 13.48
CA THR A 519 8.44 12.33 13.91
C THR A 519 8.58 11.18 14.90
N TYR A 520 9.40 10.17 14.58
CA TYR A 520 9.69 9.03 15.45
C TYR A 520 10.21 9.44 16.83
N GLU A 521 11.10 10.44 16.92
CA GLU A 521 11.56 10.98 18.22
C GLU A 521 10.41 11.49 19.11
N LYS A 522 9.35 12.04 18.50
CA LYS A 522 8.21 12.64 19.21
C LYS A 522 7.07 11.65 19.47
N SER A 523 6.85 10.69 18.58
CA SER A 523 5.74 9.73 18.62
C SER A 523 6.12 8.36 19.17
N GLY A 524 7.38 7.95 19.00
CA GLY A 524 7.82 6.58 19.19
C GLY A 524 7.39 5.60 18.10
N VAL A 525 6.84 6.06 16.97
CA VAL A 525 6.34 5.23 15.87
C VAL A 525 6.60 5.82 14.48
N LEU A 526 6.67 4.94 13.47
CA LEU A 526 6.62 5.29 12.06
C LEU A 526 5.20 5.15 11.50
N LEU A 527 4.90 5.97 10.50
CA LEU A 527 3.55 6.23 10.00
C LEU A 527 3.48 6.03 8.48
N GLU A 528 2.26 5.89 8.00
CA GLU A 528 1.89 5.78 6.59
C GLU A 528 2.37 6.97 5.72
N LYS A 529 2.12 8.22 6.16
CA LYS A 529 2.30 9.45 5.37
C LYS A 529 2.62 10.65 6.26
N TYR A 530 3.25 11.69 5.70
CA TYR A 530 3.79 12.82 6.46
C TYR A 530 3.49 14.17 5.81
N ASP A 531 3.11 15.18 6.58
CA ASP A 531 3.08 16.59 6.16
C ASP A 531 4.52 17.06 5.92
N VAL A 532 4.88 17.31 4.66
CA VAL A 532 6.23 17.75 4.25
C VAL A 532 6.36 19.28 4.17
N VAL A 533 5.26 20.02 4.34
CA VAL A 533 5.20 21.49 4.20
C VAL A 533 5.41 22.19 5.54
N ASN A 534 4.83 21.67 6.62
CA ASN A 534 4.77 22.35 7.91
C ASN A 534 6.14 22.41 8.62
N PRO A 535 6.64 23.59 9.04
CA PRO A 535 7.92 23.72 9.74
C PRO A 535 7.96 23.01 11.10
N VAL A 536 6.80 22.80 11.74
CA VAL A 536 6.71 22.02 12.97
C VAL A 536 6.41 20.56 12.62
N ILE A 537 7.35 19.67 12.89
CA ILE A 537 7.13 18.21 12.78
C ILE A 537 6.09 17.78 13.82
N SER A 538 4.94 17.25 13.37
CA SER A 538 3.89 16.70 14.23
C SER A 538 4.18 15.25 14.65
N PRO A 539 3.93 14.85 15.91
CA PRO A 539 3.96 13.43 16.31
C PRO A 539 2.89 12.58 15.61
N THR A 540 1.85 13.18 15.01
CA THR A 540 0.77 12.48 14.28
C THR A 540 1.03 12.37 12.78
N GLY A 541 2.22 12.74 12.29
CA GLY A 541 2.54 12.84 10.86
C GLY A 541 1.94 14.07 10.17
N GLY A 542 0.77 14.55 10.61
CA GLY A 542 0.12 15.75 10.09
C GLY A 542 -1.38 15.78 10.39
N LYS A 543 -2.16 16.40 9.50
CA LYS A 543 -3.64 16.29 9.48
C LYS A 543 -4.15 15.00 8.79
N GLY A 544 -3.32 14.34 7.97
CA GLY A 544 -3.77 13.24 7.11
C GLY A 544 -4.57 13.77 5.92
N GLY A 545 -5.79 13.24 5.75
CA GLY A 545 -6.66 13.44 4.59
C GLY A 545 -7.27 12.11 4.15
N GLY A 546 -8.15 12.13 3.14
CA GLY A 546 -8.79 10.91 2.61
C GLY A 546 -9.87 10.34 3.54
N GLU A 547 -10.24 9.07 3.34
CA GLU A 547 -11.44 8.46 3.93
C GLU A 547 -11.23 7.70 5.25
N TYR A 548 -9.98 7.54 5.73
CA TYR A 548 -9.66 6.82 6.96
C TYR A 548 -8.52 7.49 7.78
N PRO A 549 -8.40 7.23 9.10
CA PRO A 549 -7.36 7.84 9.95
C PRO A 549 -5.92 7.44 9.61
N MET A 550 -4.93 8.20 10.06
CA MET A 550 -3.50 7.89 9.91
C MET A 550 -3.14 6.49 10.45
N GLN A 551 -2.45 5.68 9.64
CA GLN A 551 -2.02 4.33 10.05
C GLN A 551 -0.60 4.30 10.65
N VAL A 552 -0.38 3.33 11.54
CA VAL A 552 0.87 3.08 12.28
C VAL A 552 1.52 1.78 11.81
N GLY A 553 2.83 1.82 11.59
CA GLY A 553 3.62 0.66 11.21
C GLY A 553 5.00 1.08 10.73
N PHE A 554 5.21 1.43 9.45
CA PHE A 554 4.35 1.15 8.29
C PHE A 554 5.25 0.63 7.16
N GLY A 555 4.87 -0.46 6.49
CA GLY A 555 5.73 -1.27 5.61
C GLY A 555 6.68 -0.46 4.71
N TRP A 556 6.14 0.39 3.84
CA TRP A 556 6.94 1.22 2.93
C TRP A 556 7.81 2.27 3.62
N THR A 557 7.42 2.77 4.80
CA THR A 557 8.13 3.85 5.50
C THR A 557 9.34 3.25 6.18
N ASN A 558 9.15 2.09 6.81
CA ASN A 558 10.20 1.32 7.45
C ASN A 558 11.25 0.88 6.41
N GLY A 559 10.79 0.36 5.27
CA GLY A 559 11.69 -0.16 4.23
C GLY A 559 12.45 0.92 3.46
N THR A 560 11.76 1.97 3.01
CA THR A 560 12.44 3.08 2.33
C THR A 560 13.31 3.90 3.28
N LEU A 561 12.92 4.08 4.55
CA LEU A 561 13.78 4.77 5.52
C LEU A 561 15.07 3.98 5.76
N LEU A 562 15.00 2.66 5.95
CA LEU A 562 16.19 1.84 6.17
C LEU A 562 17.15 1.89 4.97
N GLY A 563 16.62 1.74 3.75
CA GLY A 563 17.41 1.86 2.51
C GLY A 563 18.03 3.25 2.34
N LEU A 564 17.30 4.34 2.65
CA LEU A 564 17.86 5.69 2.62
C LEU A 564 18.92 5.91 3.71
N MET A 565 18.71 5.36 4.91
CA MET A 565 19.68 5.45 6.02
C MET A 565 20.96 4.67 5.76
N ASN A 566 20.90 3.61 4.95
CA ASN A 566 22.08 2.84 4.49
C ASN A 566 22.76 3.52 3.30
N ARG A 567 21.99 4.12 2.37
CA ARG A 567 22.49 4.83 1.18
C ARG A 567 23.14 6.18 1.51
N TYR A 568 22.65 6.89 2.52
CA TYR A 568 23.10 8.23 2.92
C TYR A 568 23.57 8.26 4.39
N PRO A 569 24.63 7.53 4.76
CA PRO A 569 25.03 7.35 6.17
C PRO A 569 25.51 8.65 6.84
N GLN A 570 26.06 9.59 6.08
CA GLN A 570 26.53 10.89 6.62
C GLN A 570 25.36 11.82 6.94
N ASP A 571 24.41 11.98 6.01
CA ASP A 571 23.16 12.72 6.27
C ASP A 571 22.34 12.07 7.39
N THR A 572 22.36 10.74 7.45
CA THR A 572 21.74 9.96 8.54
C THR A 572 22.34 10.32 9.90
N ARG A 573 23.68 10.38 10.02
CA ARG A 573 24.35 10.85 11.25
C ARG A 573 23.92 12.27 11.61
N VAL A 574 23.93 13.20 10.66
CA VAL A 574 23.51 14.60 10.86
C VAL A 574 22.03 14.73 11.26
N VAL A 575 21.15 13.87 10.77
CA VAL A 575 19.74 13.81 11.19
C VAL A 575 19.62 13.22 12.60
N LEU A 576 20.36 12.15 12.92
CA LEU A 576 20.34 11.51 14.23
C LEU A 576 20.94 12.40 15.34
N ASP A 577 22.00 13.16 15.05
CA ASP A 577 22.57 14.17 15.95
C ASP A 577 21.57 15.27 16.33
N ARG A 578 20.63 15.59 15.42
CA ARG A 578 19.55 16.56 15.64
C ARG A 578 18.32 15.97 16.33
N ASN A 579 18.19 14.64 16.36
CA ASN A 579 17.07 13.91 16.95
C ASN A 579 17.60 12.79 17.88
N PRO A 580 18.39 13.14 18.92
CA PRO A 580 19.26 12.19 19.62
C PRO A 580 18.50 11.07 20.34
N ARG A 581 17.20 11.22 20.63
CA ARG A 581 16.40 10.14 21.22
C ARG A 581 16.05 9.07 20.20
N ALA A 582 16.05 9.37 18.90
CA ALA A 582 15.90 8.39 17.82
C ALA A 582 17.19 7.58 17.55
N ASP A 583 18.31 7.99 18.14
CA ASP A 583 19.64 7.39 17.98
C ASP A 583 20.10 6.60 19.22
N GLN A 584 19.33 6.64 20.33
CA GLN A 584 19.69 5.96 21.57
C GLN A 584 19.77 4.44 21.37
N PRO A 585 20.96 3.82 21.46
CA PRO A 585 21.10 2.37 21.30
C PRO A 585 20.65 1.65 22.57
N ALA A 586 20.25 0.38 22.44
CA ALA A 586 19.87 -0.47 23.56
C ALA A 586 20.92 -0.44 24.69
N ALA A 587 20.47 -0.11 25.91
CA ALA A 587 21.35 0.10 27.05
C ALA A 587 21.91 -1.23 27.58
N GLN A 588 23.06 -1.63 27.03
CA GLN A 588 23.76 -2.92 27.16
C GLN A 588 23.00 -4.10 26.52
N PRO A 589 23.65 -4.91 25.65
CA PRO A 589 23.20 -6.26 25.42
C PRO A 589 23.40 -7.09 26.70
N LEU A 590 22.54 -8.08 26.94
CA LEU A 590 22.85 -9.12 27.92
C LEU A 590 24.14 -9.87 27.48
N PRO A 591 24.97 -10.35 28.43
CA PRO A 591 26.16 -11.13 28.09
C PRO A 591 25.78 -12.38 27.27
N PRO A 592 26.68 -12.88 26.41
CA PRO A 592 26.34 -13.85 25.38
C PRO A 592 25.75 -15.14 25.96
N PHE A 593 24.49 -15.41 25.62
CA PHE A 593 23.85 -16.71 25.79
C PHE A 593 24.48 -17.73 24.83
N ASN A 594 25.62 -18.31 25.19
CA ASN A 594 26.04 -19.56 24.54
C ASN A 594 25.17 -20.70 25.07
N ALA A 595 24.04 -20.95 24.39
CA ALA A 595 23.11 -22.02 24.70
C ALA A 595 23.74 -23.44 24.69
N TYR A 596 24.96 -23.59 24.16
CA TYR A 596 25.68 -24.86 24.04
C TYR A 596 26.84 -25.03 25.06
N ASP A 597 27.21 -24.00 25.83
CA ASP A 597 28.16 -24.12 26.96
C ASP A 597 27.47 -24.12 28.34
N VAL A 598 26.13 -24.01 28.39
CA VAL A 598 25.37 -24.16 29.63
C VAL A 598 25.44 -25.61 30.10
N LYS A 599 26.37 -25.90 31.01
CA LYS A 599 26.40 -27.16 31.76
C LYS A 599 25.20 -27.21 32.71
N GLY A 600 24.11 -27.83 32.26
CA GLY A 600 23.03 -28.25 33.14
C GLY A 600 23.51 -29.24 34.21
N PRO A 601 22.75 -29.43 35.30
CA PRO A 601 23.03 -30.50 36.25
C PRO A 601 23.01 -31.85 35.54
N VAL A 602 24.01 -32.70 35.81
CA VAL A 602 24.07 -34.05 35.25
C VAL A 602 22.93 -34.87 35.84
N VAL A 603 21.97 -35.23 34.98
CA VAL A 603 20.91 -36.20 35.31
C VAL A 603 21.32 -37.52 34.68
N ASP A 604 22.03 -38.34 35.44
CA ASP A 604 22.26 -39.73 35.05
C ASP A 604 20.92 -40.48 34.93
N PRO A 605 20.75 -41.38 33.94
CA PRO A 605 19.54 -42.19 33.83
C PRO A 605 19.41 -43.08 35.08
N ALA A 606 18.35 -42.87 35.85
CA ALA A 606 18.18 -43.50 37.16
C ALA A 606 18.22 -45.04 37.05
N PRO A 607 19.21 -45.72 37.66
CA PRO A 607 19.23 -47.18 37.69
C PRO A 607 18.10 -47.68 38.60
N VAL A 608 17.38 -48.71 38.17
CA VAL A 608 16.32 -49.34 38.98
C VAL A 608 16.96 -50.10 40.16
N PRO A 609 16.83 -49.64 41.42
CA PRO A 609 17.50 -50.28 42.54
C PRO A 609 16.64 -51.44 43.06
N GLN A 610 17.16 -52.67 42.99
CA GLN A 610 16.55 -53.80 43.69
C GLN A 610 16.72 -53.60 45.20
N ALA A 611 15.61 -53.54 45.93
CA ALA A 611 15.63 -53.37 47.38
C ALA A 611 16.19 -54.63 48.08
N GLN A 612 17.39 -54.54 48.65
CA GLN A 612 17.96 -55.56 49.53
C GLN A 612 17.80 -55.16 50.99
N VAL A 613 17.40 -56.11 51.83
CA VAL A 613 17.12 -55.95 53.28
C VAL A 613 18.22 -56.64 54.08
N PRO A 614 18.90 -55.93 55.02
CA PRO A 614 18.93 -56.40 56.41
C PRO A 614 18.99 -55.19 57.42
N PRO A 615 19.26 -55.36 58.74
CA PRO A 615 18.22 -55.62 59.74
C PRO A 615 18.19 -54.62 60.94
N ALA A 616 17.18 -54.73 61.80
CA ALA A 616 17.04 -53.98 63.07
C ALA A 616 17.90 -54.59 64.21
N PRO A 617 18.19 -53.88 65.33
CA PRO A 617 17.19 -53.45 66.35
C PRO A 617 17.43 -51.98 66.84
N LEU A 618 16.96 -51.41 67.97
CA LEU A 618 16.20 -51.84 69.16
C LEU A 618 15.30 -50.68 69.70
N ARG A 619 15.24 -50.44 71.02
CA ARG A 619 14.42 -49.45 71.79
C ARG A 619 15.06 -49.24 73.20
N PRO A 620 14.85 -48.12 73.94
CA PRO A 620 13.60 -47.78 74.66
C PRO A 620 13.25 -46.25 74.62
N SER A 621 12.19 -45.67 75.21
CA SER A 621 11.01 -46.12 76.02
C SER A 621 9.84 -45.10 75.90
N SER A 622 8.61 -45.51 76.22
CA SER A 622 7.40 -44.64 76.36
C SER A 622 7.09 -44.35 77.84
N PRO A 623 6.12 -43.47 78.22
CA PRO A 623 4.65 -43.65 78.02
C PRO A 623 4.02 -42.62 77.03
N GLU A 624 2.83 -42.76 76.41
CA GLU A 624 1.47 -43.20 76.86
C GLU A 624 0.70 -42.07 77.61
N VAL A 625 -0.59 -41.75 77.41
CA VAL A 625 -1.74 -42.32 76.65
C VAL A 625 -2.37 -41.17 75.77
N ALA A 626 -3.58 -41.05 75.17
CA ALA A 626 -4.86 -41.79 74.99
C ALA A 626 -5.61 -41.26 73.71
N ALA A 627 -6.82 -41.78 73.40
CA ALA A 627 -7.73 -41.37 72.30
C ALA A 627 -9.22 -41.75 72.67
N PRO A 628 -10.21 -41.96 71.75
CA PRO A 628 -10.81 -41.08 70.71
C PRO A 628 -12.38 -40.97 70.74
N ALA A 629 -12.97 -40.00 70.00
CA ALA A 629 -14.37 -39.98 69.46
C ALA A 629 -14.54 -38.83 68.40
N VAL A 630 -15.38 -38.78 67.34
CA VAL A 630 -16.27 -39.69 66.55
C VAL A 630 -17.79 -39.32 66.50
N SER A 631 -18.21 -38.67 65.39
CA SER A 631 -19.50 -38.72 64.61
C SER A 631 -20.91 -38.54 65.25
N PRO A 632 -22.01 -38.13 64.53
CA PRO A 632 -22.19 -37.42 63.23
C PRO A 632 -23.25 -36.23 63.29
N PRO A 633 -23.69 -35.55 62.18
CA PRO A 633 -24.51 -34.30 62.23
C PRO A 633 -26.02 -34.41 61.85
N ALA A 634 -26.85 -33.39 62.21
CA ALA A 634 -28.17 -33.10 61.58
C ALA A 634 -28.80 -31.70 61.89
N ALA A 635 -29.22 -30.98 60.83
CA ALA A 635 -30.49 -30.19 60.69
C ALA A 635 -30.75 -28.90 61.58
N PRO A 636 -31.83 -28.09 61.33
CA PRO A 636 -31.71 -26.62 61.38
C PRO A 636 -32.77 -25.79 62.17
N ALA A 637 -32.47 -24.48 62.35
CA ALA A 637 -33.34 -23.28 62.53
C ALA A 637 -34.53 -23.28 63.54
N PRO A 638 -34.71 -22.18 64.31
CA PRO A 638 -35.68 -21.13 63.91
C PRO A 638 -35.25 -19.69 64.27
N ALA A 639 -36.18 -18.70 64.25
CA ALA A 639 -35.90 -17.26 64.23
C ALA A 639 -36.77 -16.39 65.19
N SER A 640 -36.44 -15.10 65.26
CA SER A 640 -37.20 -13.94 65.81
C SER A 640 -36.88 -12.70 64.94
N GLY A 641 -37.71 -11.66 64.72
CA GLY A 641 -38.90 -11.15 65.42
C GLY A 641 -38.50 -10.02 66.40
N SER A 642 -38.99 -8.77 66.37
CA SER A 642 -40.13 -8.05 65.71
C SER A 642 -39.63 -6.79 64.94
N ALA A 643 -40.35 -6.03 64.08
CA ALA A 643 -41.76 -5.83 63.69
C ALA A 643 -42.50 -4.60 64.31
N ASP A 644 -42.85 -3.63 63.44
CA ASP A 644 -44.00 -2.66 63.45
C ASP A 644 -44.00 -2.00 62.03
N ALA A 645 -45.06 -1.84 61.22
CA ALA A 645 -46.50 -1.47 61.34
C ALA A 645 -46.75 0.01 60.97
N ALA A 646 -47.77 0.45 60.21
CA ALA A 646 -48.85 -0.17 59.40
C ALA A 646 -49.38 0.91 58.37
N GLN A 647 -49.61 0.65 57.07
CA GLN A 647 -50.80 0.08 56.38
C GLN A 647 -52.06 1.01 56.26
N PRO A 648 -52.96 0.85 55.25
CA PRO A 648 -53.53 1.97 54.47
C PRO A 648 -55.08 2.04 54.37
N VAL A 649 -55.63 2.82 53.40
CA VAL A 649 -57.07 2.89 53.04
C VAL A 649 -57.28 2.91 51.50
N GLN A 650 -58.46 2.46 51.04
CA GLN A 650 -58.98 2.36 49.65
C GLN A 650 -59.69 3.70 49.20
N GLY A 651 -60.23 3.92 47.99
CA GLY A 651 -60.41 3.15 46.74
C GLY A 651 -61.40 3.85 45.75
N HIS A 652 -61.96 3.07 44.80
CA HIS A 652 -63.10 3.35 43.86
C HIS A 652 -62.93 4.13 42.52
N ASP A 653 -63.24 3.41 41.43
CA ASP A 653 -64.23 3.60 40.34
C ASP A 653 -64.26 4.83 39.39
N GLY A 654 -64.57 4.57 38.09
CA GLY A 654 -64.97 5.58 37.08
C GLY A 654 -64.95 5.11 35.60
N ASP A 655 -66.12 5.03 34.95
CA ASP A 655 -66.34 4.54 33.55
C ASP A 655 -66.12 5.56 32.41
N GLY A 656 -66.08 5.06 31.15
CA GLY A 656 -66.28 5.82 29.89
C GLY A 656 -65.05 5.86 28.95
N GLN A 657 -64.94 5.18 27.79
CA GLN A 657 -65.82 4.71 26.70
C GLN A 657 -66.07 5.74 25.56
N LYS A 658 -65.80 5.31 24.30
CA LYS A 658 -66.13 5.94 22.99
C LYS A 658 -65.34 7.20 22.59
N ASP A 659 -65.25 7.62 21.31
CA ASP A 659 -65.24 6.94 19.98
C ASP A 659 -64.75 7.95 18.92
N GLY A 660 -64.15 7.46 17.82
CA GLY A 660 -64.17 8.15 16.50
C GLY A 660 -63.20 9.32 16.21
N GLY A 661 -62.63 9.32 15.00
CA GLY A 661 -62.23 10.54 14.27
C GLY A 661 -63.20 10.76 13.10
N PRO A 662 -62.80 11.31 11.92
CA PRO A 662 -61.63 12.16 11.59
C PRO A 662 -62.04 13.49 10.88
N GLY A 663 -61.12 14.40 10.52
CA GLY A 663 -61.48 15.50 9.57
C GLY A 663 -60.57 16.73 9.41
N LEU A 664 -59.63 16.65 8.45
CA LEU A 664 -59.24 17.61 7.38
C LEU A 664 -59.54 19.16 7.40
N VAL A 665 -58.69 19.88 6.60
CA VAL A 665 -58.75 21.28 6.08
C VAL A 665 -58.72 22.43 7.14
N HIS A 666 -57.96 23.54 7.04
CA HIS A 666 -57.47 24.35 5.91
C HIS A 666 -56.05 24.97 6.14
N GLY A 667 -55.52 25.67 5.13
CA GLY A 667 -54.17 26.28 5.12
C GLY A 667 -54.10 27.80 5.43
N PRO A 668 -53.39 28.63 4.63
CA PRO A 668 -52.14 29.23 5.11
C PRO A 668 -52.13 30.78 5.22
N GLY A 669 -51.12 31.33 5.91
CA GLY A 669 -50.83 32.78 5.99
C GLY A 669 -49.37 33.10 6.38
N PRO A 670 -48.76 34.21 5.92
CA PRO A 670 -47.31 34.46 6.06
C PRO A 670 -46.92 35.70 6.90
N GLY A 671 -45.63 35.80 7.24
CA GLY A 671 -44.96 37.02 7.73
C GLY A 671 -43.55 36.70 8.28
N GLY A 672 -42.47 37.44 8.00
CA GLY A 672 -42.33 38.62 7.13
C GLY A 672 -41.84 39.85 7.89
N HIS A 673 -40.54 39.95 8.11
CA HIS A 673 -39.88 41.20 8.52
C HIS A 673 -38.54 41.34 7.80
N ASP A 674 -38.31 42.52 7.26
CA ASP A 674 -37.20 42.89 6.38
C ASP A 674 -36.46 44.10 6.96
N GLN A 675 -35.38 44.52 6.28
CA GLN A 675 -34.59 45.75 6.47
C GLN A 675 -33.41 45.76 7.46
N GLN A 676 -32.24 46.31 7.11
CA GLN A 676 -31.62 46.55 5.78
C GLN A 676 -30.11 46.86 5.92
N GLN A 677 -29.36 46.75 4.81
CA GLN A 677 -28.15 47.48 4.36
C GLN A 677 -27.25 48.23 5.40
N GLY A 678 -25.91 48.22 5.29
CA GLY A 678 -25.01 47.71 4.24
C GLY A 678 -23.76 48.62 4.12
N GLY A 679 -22.68 48.17 3.45
CA GLY A 679 -21.53 49.01 3.11
C GLY A 679 -20.15 48.34 3.19
N ASP A 680 -19.53 48.11 2.03
CA ASP A 680 -18.07 47.93 1.86
C ASP A 680 -17.41 49.32 1.73
N PRO A 681 -16.14 49.51 2.16
CA PRO A 681 -15.15 49.77 1.11
C PRO A 681 -13.74 49.20 1.35
N GLN A 682 -13.07 48.94 0.22
CA GLN A 682 -11.65 48.56 0.11
C GLN A 682 -10.61 49.64 0.52
N ARG A 683 -9.43 49.10 0.93
CA ARG A 683 -8.05 49.51 0.58
C ARG A 683 -7.26 50.60 1.36
N VAL A 684 -6.04 50.17 1.74
CA VAL A 684 -4.70 50.78 1.47
C VAL A 684 -3.97 51.60 2.57
N LEU A 685 -2.64 51.32 2.67
CA LEU A 685 -1.57 51.90 3.51
C LEU A 685 -1.68 51.68 5.05
N ASP A 686 -0.57 51.65 5.82
CA ASP A 686 0.76 51.03 5.58
C ASP A 686 1.53 50.89 6.91
N GLN A 687 2.70 50.23 6.88
CA GLN A 687 3.88 50.40 7.76
C GLN A 687 3.69 50.89 9.21
N HIS A 688 4.04 50.05 10.21
CA HIS A 688 5.06 50.40 11.23
C HIS A 688 5.47 49.21 12.12
N GLY A 689 6.76 49.16 12.42
CA GLY A 689 7.38 48.57 13.61
C GLY A 689 8.67 49.34 13.91
N PRO A 690 9.61 48.85 14.74
CA PRO A 690 9.53 47.75 15.70
C PRO A 690 9.97 48.18 17.13
N ALA A 691 9.79 47.32 18.15
CA ALA A 691 10.57 47.40 19.40
C ALA A 691 10.54 46.08 20.20
N GLN A 692 11.73 45.66 20.66
CA GLN A 692 12.05 44.57 21.61
C GLN A 692 11.70 43.13 21.16
#